data_AF-D0NIF2-F1
#
_entry.id   AF-D0NIF2-F1
#
_cell.length_a   1.000
_cell.length_b   1.000
_cell.length_c   1.000
_cell.angle_alpha   90.00
_cell.angle_beta   90.00
_cell.angle_gamma   90.00
#
_symmetry.space_group_name_H-M   'P 1'
#
loop_
_entity.id
_entity.type
_entity.pdbx_description
1 polymer ?
#
loop_
_entity_poly.entity_id
_entity_poly.type
_entity_poly.pdbx_seq_one_letter_code
_entity_poly.pdbx_strand_id
1 'polypeptide(L)'
;MLRRIKEKARVRFHRKRLSTGESLTANIGSKAPTAFFEEMQQQEASNDALRRQLELLRRLQLENNRFRHEVRSLRERNEVLKERDEIREREVKRLREEVSELDAKVQRDQVSLATAPQTAHSLKVTQKKLTAAQAEIRDLQAALQETREARDQLQSESQLEISDLALELKRWKRNMKQHRQQEHRSSEEIELYKKTVTDLEAEVAERRSKFKETKREIAELTATLAKTTAQCALVETTAADCVKRMEEGMEALQKAITHEREKRKKVETVRSNLQMQMERMQAENALLLDKKRELEQQLALFQEHWTERKQAYQEQLQRIAAQLEDHASKHKSDAATIGSLREEYEALESRLGEAQAVATELKLEVVEEARTAQKQAEALRKYVERALHGTSEADDAAIEAQADSGRPCAVPELQIVQAAISALRNETMNIVHEFQHARHLVRQQGSKLTLAVEHVSELEHLRADDAAKMNELREQRNLAKQAREIASKEKTEVLKWSEKNCERIGSLEAELNKCGQLVFRVRKVVHDALDAEGSWDKPESVGGESLARSFSALEKEIDALVLMRDHWRRESEKQARDTKEAQSQVQSLEKEAAAKDDEFKETMEEVARVHSKNAQEQKSHFEQCVADVESERAALETNLQEEAAKRVEEQENNAKLQQVVDGFEEDVPVFATILHLFVLVVQPLILQVSDLLAQKRYLTRENAKLAQAQEQIECIGQVLKEMIPATAQNEEKIKERQRRRVFRRVVIAVAYGLSAPLKMVKSRKTTSTLSSQSTIIKVLPPQQTSSRLSLRPLLERLKKMDITGKAAQVMESNATLSGHLPSSLGTLILKVVMATNPASKELLVASSSGTFHCQALLERRRRSNKKRMDQHDDTLAEYDSSLSFEENVPTVALIRKRILALGKRVEDLHYQRNSLQKENYELQFQLDQQANSLKDMEVLLEKTRDLQDDMVALRSETDQELQRAQQRQAAKDQEMQSKEDELIQAATKIDALQTEISHAEKRIERAETEKGSLQRELDQLKSSSIEEEEKADKSKSAARRQEEEVRSLKQANRRFRRKRRCRRW
;
A
#
# COMPACT_ATOMS: atom_id res chain seq x y z
N MET A 1 185.69 -21.02 -9.02
CA MET A 1 187.16 -20.79 -8.98
C MET A 1 187.79 -20.44 -10.32
N LEU A 2 187.63 -21.21 -11.41
CA LEU A 2 188.43 -21.11 -12.64
C LEU A 2 188.56 -19.72 -13.32
N ARG A 3 187.61 -18.78 -13.11
CA ARG A 3 187.80 -17.38 -13.57
C ARG A 3 188.98 -16.66 -12.87
N ARG A 4 189.26 -16.92 -11.58
CA ARG A 4 190.38 -16.29 -10.83
C ARG A 4 191.79 -16.76 -11.24
N ILE A 5 191.92 -17.79 -12.07
CA ILE A 5 193.21 -18.24 -12.62
C ILE A 5 193.42 -17.75 -14.05
N LYS A 6 192.36 -17.67 -14.87
CA LYS A 6 192.45 -17.18 -16.27
C LYS A 6 192.91 -15.71 -16.35
N GLU A 7 192.54 -14.87 -15.40
CA GLU A 7 193.04 -13.48 -15.27
C GLU A 7 194.55 -13.38 -15.03
N LYS A 8 195.16 -14.31 -14.27
CA LYS A 8 196.58 -14.23 -13.91
C LYS A 8 197.56 -14.70 -15.00
N ALA A 9 197.08 -15.41 -16.02
CA ALA A 9 197.93 -15.92 -17.11
C ALA A 9 198.04 -14.97 -18.32
N ARG A 10 196.99 -14.16 -18.59
CA ARG A 10 196.94 -13.29 -19.79
C ARG A 10 197.86 -12.06 -19.74
N VAL A 11 198.39 -11.69 -18.58
CA VAL A 11 199.17 -10.43 -18.38
C VAL A 11 200.69 -10.67 -18.24
N ARG A 12 201.18 -11.91 -18.31
CA ARG A 12 202.63 -12.22 -18.28
C ARG A 12 203.21 -12.96 -19.50
N PHE A 13 202.41 -13.28 -20.51
CA PHE A 13 202.95 -13.91 -21.75
C PHE A 13 203.51 -12.91 -22.80
N HIS A 14 203.54 -11.62 -22.48
CA HIS A 14 204.26 -10.59 -23.25
C HIS A 14 205.33 -9.84 -22.41
N ARG A 15 205.99 -10.53 -21.46
CA ARG A 15 207.18 -9.97 -20.78
C ARG A 15 208.33 -10.97 -20.63
N LYS A 16 209.14 -11.04 -21.69
CA LYS A 16 210.52 -11.58 -21.81
C LYS A 16 210.72 -13.11 -21.63
N ARG A 17 211.02 -13.74 -22.77
CA ARG A 17 211.76 -15.00 -23.02
C ARG A 17 212.52 -14.76 -24.34
N LEU A 18 213.78 -15.13 -24.57
CA LEU A 18 214.78 -15.87 -23.78
C LEU A 18 216.20 -15.26 -23.99
N SER A 19 217.03 -15.35 -22.96
CA SER A 19 218.48 -15.63 -23.05
C SER A 19 218.70 -17.02 -22.38
N THR A 20 219.87 -17.65 -22.30
CA THR A 20 221.29 -17.28 -22.49
C THR A 20 222.09 -18.56 -22.81
N GLY A 21 223.32 -18.49 -23.36
CA GLY A 21 224.21 -19.65 -23.43
C GLY A 21 225.50 -19.44 -24.24
N GLU A 22 226.65 -19.66 -23.60
CA GLU A 22 228.01 -19.76 -24.18
C GLU A 22 228.51 -21.22 -23.93
N SER A 23 229.62 -21.76 -24.45
CA SER A 23 230.94 -21.17 -24.78
C SER A 23 231.79 -22.12 -25.65
N LEU A 24 232.71 -21.56 -26.46
CA LEU A 24 234.07 -22.01 -26.93
C LEU A 24 234.38 -23.54 -27.04
N THR A 25 235.09 -24.13 -28.02
CA THR A 25 236.05 -23.71 -29.10
C THR A 25 236.35 -24.95 -30.01
N ALA A 26 237.14 -25.04 -31.11
CA ALA A 26 237.97 -24.15 -31.97
C ALA A 26 238.29 -24.86 -33.34
N ASN A 27 239.21 -24.28 -34.14
CA ASN A 27 240.23 -24.88 -35.06
C ASN A 27 240.46 -26.41 -35.03
N ILE A 28 240.96 -27.12 -36.07
CA ILE A 28 241.84 -26.75 -37.23
C ILE A 28 241.69 -27.82 -38.36
N GLY A 29 242.42 -27.70 -39.48
CA GLY A 29 242.47 -28.76 -40.53
C GLY A 29 243.85 -29.39 -40.79
N SER A 30 243.84 -30.55 -41.49
CA SER A 30 244.90 -31.19 -42.29
C SER A 30 245.51 -32.55 -41.84
N LYS A 31 245.63 -33.46 -42.84
CA LYS A 31 246.54 -34.62 -43.00
C LYS A 31 246.40 -35.91 -42.16
N ALA A 32 245.61 -36.85 -42.72
CA ALA A 32 245.93 -38.29 -42.94
C ALA A 32 246.10 -39.25 -41.72
N PRO A 33 246.07 -40.60 -41.92
CA PRO A 33 245.79 -41.38 -43.14
C PRO A 33 244.53 -42.29 -43.07
N THR A 34 244.31 -43.05 -44.15
CA THR A 34 243.18 -43.95 -44.43
C THR A 34 243.03 -45.14 -43.48
N ALA A 35 241.91 -45.18 -42.73
CA ALA A 35 241.36 -46.40 -42.10
C ALA A 35 239.87 -46.27 -41.67
N PHE A 36 239.40 -45.07 -41.32
CA PHE A 36 238.18 -44.88 -40.50
C PHE A 36 236.86 -44.66 -41.28
N PHE A 37 236.85 -44.69 -42.62
CA PHE A 37 235.73 -44.12 -43.39
C PHE A 37 234.52 -45.04 -43.63
N GLU A 38 234.67 -46.36 -43.52
CA GLU A 38 233.59 -47.32 -43.81
C GLU A 38 232.54 -47.42 -42.69
N GLU A 39 232.94 -47.20 -41.43
CA GLU A 39 232.07 -47.29 -40.26
C GLU A 39 231.05 -46.13 -40.20
N MET A 40 231.43 -44.94 -40.70
CA MET A 40 230.58 -43.74 -40.69
C MET A 40 229.32 -43.91 -41.56
N GLN A 41 229.43 -44.60 -42.70
CA GLN A 41 228.37 -44.65 -43.71
C GLN A 41 227.18 -45.53 -43.29
N GLN A 42 227.40 -46.53 -42.42
CA GLN A 42 226.30 -47.29 -41.80
C GLN A 42 225.53 -46.46 -40.76
N GLN A 43 226.17 -45.47 -40.13
CA GLN A 43 225.56 -44.64 -39.08
C GLN A 43 224.58 -43.59 -39.62
N GLU A 44 224.79 -43.11 -40.85
CA GLU A 44 223.85 -42.20 -41.53
C GLU A 44 222.55 -42.91 -41.94
N ALA A 45 222.64 -44.13 -42.49
CA ALA A 45 221.49 -44.93 -42.91
C ALA A 45 220.52 -45.22 -41.74
N SER A 46 221.06 -45.45 -40.54
CA SER A 46 220.29 -45.63 -39.30
C SER A 46 219.50 -44.37 -38.90
N ASN A 47 220.14 -43.19 -38.96
CA ASN A 47 219.50 -41.92 -38.61
C ASN A 47 218.31 -41.59 -39.53
N ASP A 48 218.43 -41.88 -40.83
CA ASP A 48 217.39 -41.57 -41.80
C ASP A 48 216.17 -42.50 -41.68
N ALA A 49 216.35 -43.73 -41.20
CA ALA A 49 215.25 -44.62 -40.82
C ALA A 49 214.45 -44.07 -39.62
N LEU A 50 215.13 -43.60 -38.57
CA LEU A 50 214.49 -43.01 -37.38
C LEU A 50 213.71 -41.72 -37.72
N ARG A 51 214.24 -40.87 -38.61
CA ARG A 51 213.52 -39.69 -39.12
C ARG A 51 212.19 -40.07 -39.78
N ARG A 52 212.17 -41.11 -40.62
CA ARG A 52 210.96 -41.58 -41.31
C ARG A 52 209.90 -42.15 -40.34
N GLN A 53 210.33 -42.82 -39.26
CA GLN A 53 209.42 -43.29 -38.21
C GLN A 53 208.78 -42.14 -37.40
N LEU A 54 209.56 -41.11 -37.06
CA LEU A 54 209.04 -39.89 -36.41
C LEU A 54 208.06 -39.12 -37.30
N GLU A 55 208.32 -39.07 -38.61
CA GLU A 55 207.43 -38.45 -39.60
C GLU A 55 206.07 -39.18 -39.68
N LEU A 56 206.08 -40.52 -39.67
CA LEU A 56 204.86 -41.34 -39.65
C LEU A 56 204.04 -41.13 -38.38
N LEU A 57 204.69 -41.13 -37.21
CA LEU A 57 204.02 -40.89 -35.92
C LEU A 57 203.34 -39.52 -35.88
N ARG A 58 203.96 -38.46 -36.41
CA ARG A 58 203.35 -37.12 -36.53
C ARG A 58 202.10 -37.13 -37.40
N ARG A 59 202.11 -37.84 -38.54
CA ARG A 59 200.94 -37.96 -39.43
C ARG A 59 199.78 -38.69 -38.74
N LEU A 60 200.05 -39.86 -38.15
CA LEU A 60 199.04 -40.63 -37.41
C LEU A 60 198.45 -39.84 -36.22
N GLN A 61 199.25 -39.01 -35.55
CA GLN A 61 198.79 -38.15 -34.46
C GLN A 61 197.88 -37.01 -34.96
N LEU A 62 198.16 -36.44 -36.13
CA LEU A 62 197.27 -35.45 -36.78
C LEU A 62 195.95 -36.09 -37.22
N GLU A 63 195.98 -37.28 -37.82
CA GLU A 63 194.78 -38.03 -38.20
C GLU A 63 193.93 -38.44 -36.99
N ASN A 64 194.55 -38.92 -35.90
CA ASN A 64 193.83 -39.24 -34.68
C ASN A 64 193.15 -37.99 -34.08
N ASN A 65 193.80 -36.83 -34.13
CA ASN A 65 193.21 -35.56 -33.72
C ASN A 65 192.06 -35.12 -34.64
N ARG A 66 192.18 -35.34 -35.96
CA ARG A 66 191.11 -35.09 -36.94
C ARG A 66 189.87 -35.95 -36.64
N PHE A 67 190.03 -37.27 -36.51
CA PHE A 67 188.92 -38.16 -36.17
C PHE A 67 188.29 -37.81 -34.81
N ARG A 68 189.09 -37.42 -33.80
CA ARG A 68 188.57 -36.88 -32.52
C ARG A 68 187.80 -35.57 -32.66
N HIS A 69 188.00 -34.78 -33.71
CA HIS A 69 187.20 -33.60 -34.02
C HIS A 69 185.92 -33.96 -34.79
N GLU A 70 186.02 -34.82 -35.81
CA GLU A 70 184.86 -35.28 -36.58
C GLU A 70 183.84 -36.02 -35.70
N VAL A 71 184.29 -36.92 -34.81
CA VAL A 71 183.44 -37.63 -33.84
C VAL A 71 182.77 -36.67 -32.84
N ARG A 72 183.43 -35.56 -32.46
CA ARG A 72 182.79 -34.52 -31.62
C ARG A 72 181.72 -33.75 -32.38
N SER A 73 182.02 -33.29 -33.59
CA SER A 73 181.07 -32.56 -34.44
C SER A 73 179.84 -33.41 -34.80
N LEU A 74 180.01 -34.73 -35.01
CA LEU A 74 178.89 -35.65 -35.25
C LEU A 74 178.03 -35.87 -34.00
N ARG A 75 178.60 -35.85 -32.78
CA ARG A 75 177.80 -35.87 -31.54
C ARG A 75 177.03 -34.56 -31.36
N GLU A 76 177.71 -33.43 -31.50
CA GLU A 76 177.11 -32.08 -31.43
C GLU A 76 175.92 -31.95 -32.39
N ARG A 77 176.05 -32.44 -33.64
CA ARG A 77 174.93 -32.48 -34.61
C ARG A 77 173.79 -33.41 -34.20
N ASN A 78 174.06 -34.55 -33.57
CA ASN A 78 173.02 -35.47 -33.12
C ASN A 78 172.23 -34.91 -31.94
N GLU A 79 172.87 -34.25 -30.97
CA GLU A 79 172.14 -33.61 -29.86
C GLU A 79 171.24 -32.47 -30.37
N VAL A 80 171.73 -31.62 -31.29
CA VAL A 80 170.91 -30.57 -31.94
C VAL A 80 169.72 -31.15 -32.72
N LEU A 81 169.87 -32.34 -33.33
CA LEU A 81 168.74 -33.02 -33.97
C LEU A 81 167.71 -33.52 -32.96
N LYS A 82 168.14 -34.15 -31.85
CA LYS A 82 167.23 -34.55 -30.76
C LYS A 82 166.48 -33.35 -30.18
N GLU A 83 167.16 -32.27 -29.85
CA GLU A 83 166.55 -31.02 -29.37
C GLU A 83 165.45 -30.56 -30.34
N ARG A 84 165.72 -30.61 -31.65
CA ARG A 84 164.76 -30.23 -32.70
C ARG A 84 163.62 -31.25 -32.88
N ASP A 85 163.79 -32.51 -32.51
CA ASP A 85 162.74 -33.54 -32.54
C ASP A 85 161.85 -33.44 -31.29
N GLU A 86 162.42 -33.30 -30.08
CA GLU A 86 161.66 -33.07 -28.84
C GLU A 86 160.79 -31.80 -28.91
N ILE A 87 161.28 -30.72 -29.53
CA ILE A 87 160.50 -29.50 -29.77
C ILE A 87 159.27 -29.80 -30.64
N ARG A 88 159.41 -30.65 -31.67
CA ARG A 88 158.29 -31.06 -32.54
C ARG A 88 157.30 -31.97 -31.82
N GLU A 89 157.75 -32.87 -30.95
CA GLU A 89 156.84 -33.69 -30.12
C GLU A 89 156.02 -32.83 -29.15
N ARG A 90 156.65 -31.84 -28.50
CA ARG A 90 155.96 -30.86 -27.64
C ARG A 90 154.90 -30.07 -28.41
N GLU A 91 155.20 -29.66 -29.64
CA GLU A 91 154.26 -28.93 -30.51
C GLU A 91 153.07 -29.81 -30.94
N VAL A 92 153.34 -31.03 -31.41
CA VAL A 92 152.30 -32.01 -31.79
C VAL A 92 151.41 -32.38 -30.60
N LYS A 93 151.95 -32.38 -29.37
CA LYS A 93 151.15 -32.59 -28.17
C LYS A 93 150.19 -31.42 -27.91
N ARG A 94 150.65 -30.17 -27.93
CA ARG A 94 149.77 -28.98 -27.74
C ARG A 94 148.65 -28.95 -28.77
N LEU A 95 148.96 -29.15 -30.05
CA LEU A 95 147.96 -29.14 -31.12
C LEU A 95 146.89 -30.24 -30.98
N ARG A 96 147.24 -31.39 -30.38
CA ARG A 96 146.25 -32.44 -30.05
C ARG A 96 145.36 -32.05 -28.86
N GLU A 97 145.92 -31.35 -27.87
CA GLU A 97 145.18 -30.83 -26.72
C GLU A 97 144.21 -29.72 -27.15
N GLU A 98 144.66 -28.77 -27.99
CA GLU A 98 143.81 -27.72 -28.58
C GLU A 98 142.67 -28.29 -29.44
N VAL A 99 142.93 -29.29 -30.30
CA VAL A 99 141.88 -29.96 -31.09
C VAL A 99 140.88 -30.69 -30.19
N SER A 100 141.34 -31.32 -29.10
CA SER A 100 140.47 -31.98 -28.13
C SER A 100 139.56 -30.98 -27.38
N GLU A 101 140.06 -29.80 -27.03
CA GLU A 101 139.25 -28.74 -26.41
C GLU A 101 138.22 -28.15 -27.37
N LEU A 102 138.59 -27.98 -28.65
CA LEU A 102 137.68 -27.50 -29.70
C LEU A 102 136.56 -28.51 -29.97
N ASP A 103 136.86 -29.81 -30.10
CA ASP A 103 135.83 -30.83 -30.33
C ASP A 103 134.90 -30.97 -29.12
N ALA A 104 135.45 -30.96 -27.90
CA ALA A 104 134.68 -30.91 -26.66
C ALA A 104 133.84 -29.61 -26.52
N LYS A 105 134.16 -28.54 -27.25
CA LYS A 105 133.32 -27.33 -27.33
C LYS A 105 132.22 -27.48 -28.39
N VAL A 106 132.54 -27.97 -29.59
CA VAL A 106 131.56 -28.24 -30.66
C VAL A 106 130.46 -29.19 -30.18
N GLN A 107 130.80 -30.25 -29.44
CA GLN A 107 129.80 -31.18 -28.89
C GLN A 107 128.84 -30.49 -27.88
N ARG A 108 129.33 -29.57 -27.04
CA ARG A 108 128.49 -28.77 -26.13
C ARG A 108 127.58 -27.80 -26.89
N ASP A 109 128.15 -27.09 -27.87
CA ASP A 109 127.41 -26.13 -28.68
C ASP A 109 126.31 -26.86 -29.49
N GLN A 110 126.59 -28.05 -30.02
CA GLN A 110 125.62 -28.90 -30.72
C GLN A 110 124.47 -29.38 -29.83
N VAL A 111 124.74 -29.76 -28.57
CA VAL A 111 123.68 -30.11 -27.58
C VAL A 111 122.82 -28.90 -27.21
N SER A 112 123.42 -27.71 -27.11
CA SER A 112 122.66 -26.47 -26.88
C SER A 112 121.75 -26.10 -28.06
N LEU A 113 122.23 -26.28 -29.29
CA LEU A 113 121.45 -26.10 -30.52
C LEU A 113 120.32 -27.13 -30.68
N ALA A 114 120.51 -28.36 -30.22
CA ALA A 114 119.46 -29.39 -30.23
C ALA A 114 118.32 -29.11 -29.21
N THR A 115 118.61 -28.40 -28.11
CA THR A 115 117.63 -28.05 -27.07
C THR A 115 116.95 -26.68 -27.30
N ALA A 116 117.58 -25.77 -28.05
CA ALA A 116 116.99 -24.50 -28.49
C ALA A 116 115.60 -24.60 -29.17
N PRO A 117 115.31 -25.52 -30.12
CA PRO A 117 113.98 -25.62 -30.72
C PRO A 117 112.91 -26.12 -29.72
N GLN A 118 113.28 -26.95 -28.74
CA GLN A 118 112.35 -27.45 -27.72
C GLN A 118 111.95 -26.33 -26.75
N THR A 119 112.91 -25.52 -26.29
CA THR A 119 112.64 -24.35 -25.45
C THR A 119 111.85 -23.28 -26.20
N ALA A 120 112.20 -22.99 -27.47
CA ALA A 120 111.42 -22.10 -28.34
C ALA A 120 109.98 -22.58 -28.58
N HIS A 121 109.74 -23.89 -28.64
CA HIS A 121 108.38 -24.44 -28.72
C HIS A 121 107.61 -24.24 -27.41
N SER A 122 108.21 -24.56 -26.26
CA SER A 122 107.57 -24.37 -24.94
C SER A 122 107.23 -22.90 -24.65
N LEU A 123 108.09 -21.96 -25.06
CA LEU A 123 107.84 -20.52 -24.98
C LEU A 123 106.65 -20.10 -25.86
N LYS A 124 106.52 -20.63 -27.08
CA LYS A 124 105.35 -20.37 -27.94
C LYS A 124 104.06 -20.95 -27.36
N VAL A 125 104.11 -22.10 -26.68
CA VAL A 125 102.95 -22.70 -26.01
C VAL A 125 102.54 -21.89 -24.78
N THR A 126 103.48 -21.48 -23.93
CA THR A 126 103.20 -20.63 -22.75
C THR A 126 102.71 -19.24 -23.15
N GLN A 127 103.27 -18.63 -24.20
CA GLN A 127 102.78 -17.34 -24.71
C GLN A 127 101.36 -17.44 -25.29
N LYS A 128 101.02 -18.53 -25.99
CA LYS A 128 99.62 -18.78 -26.42
C LYS A 128 98.66 -18.92 -25.25
N LYS A 129 99.05 -19.63 -24.19
CA LYS A 129 98.26 -19.74 -22.94
C LYS A 129 98.09 -18.38 -22.26
N LEU A 130 99.13 -17.55 -22.22
CA LEU A 130 99.07 -16.19 -21.69
C LEU A 130 98.10 -15.31 -22.50
N THR A 131 98.11 -15.39 -23.83
CA THR A 131 97.15 -14.62 -24.65
C THR A 131 95.71 -15.09 -24.50
N ALA A 132 95.47 -16.39 -24.26
CA ALA A 132 94.14 -16.93 -23.97
C ALA A 132 93.63 -16.43 -22.60
N ALA A 133 94.44 -16.57 -21.53
CA ALA A 133 94.10 -16.05 -20.21
C ALA A 133 93.88 -14.51 -20.22
N GLN A 134 94.61 -13.77 -21.07
CA GLN A 134 94.36 -12.33 -21.27
C GLN A 134 93.05 -12.02 -22.02
N ALA A 135 92.52 -12.94 -22.83
CA ALA A 135 91.18 -12.79 -23.40
C ALA A 135 90.13 -13.06 -22.30
N GLU A 136 90.23 -14.22 -21.63
CA GLU A 136 89.34 -14.61 -20.52
C GLU A 136 89.25 -13.53 -19.43
N ILE A 137 90.36 -12.86 -19.07
CA ILE A 137 90.37 -11.74 -18.12
C ILE A 137 89.58 -10.52 -18.63
N ARG A 138 89.60 -10.21 -19.93
CA ARG A 138 88.81 -9.12 -20.51
C ARG A 138 87.33 -9.46 -20.57
N ASP A 139 87.00 -10.70 -20.94
CA ASP A 139 85.62 -11.19 -21.01
C ASP A 139 84.98 -11.20 -19.61
N LEU A 140 85.72 -11.64 -18.59
CA LEU A 140 85.32 -11.55 -17.18
C LEU A 140 85.22 -10.10 -16.69
N GLN A 141 86.06 -9.17 -17.17
CA GLN A 141 85.95 -7.74 -16.85
C GLN A 141 84.70 -7.10 -17.49
N ALA A 142 84.34 -7.48 -18.72
CA ALA A 142 83.12 -7.04 -19.38
C ALA A 142 81.88 -7.55 -18.62
N ALA A 143 81.81 -8.86 -18.32
CA ALA A 143 80.72 -9.44 -17.53
C ALA A 143 80.61 -8.84 -16.12
N LEU A 144 81.74 -8.50 -15.47
CA LEU A 144 81.75 -7.78 -14.19
C LEU A 144 81.28 -6.32 -14.29
N GLN A 145 81.32 -5.72 -15.48
CA GLN A 145 80.80 -4.37 -15.71
C GLN A 145 79.30 -4.41 -16.04
N GLU A 146 78.87 -5.30 -16.93
CA GLU A 146 77.45 -5.54 -17.25
C GLU A 146 76.64 -5.90 -15.98
N THR A 147 77.18 -6.77 -15.12
CA THR A 147 76.52 -7.14 -13.85
C THR A 147 76.50 -6.03 -12.80
N ARG A 148 77.36 -5.01 -12.91
CA ARG A 148 77.27 -3.78 -12.09
C ARG A 148 76.19 -2.85 -12.65
N GLU A 149 76.20 -2.62 -13.95
CA GLU A 149 75.22 -1.73 -14.60
C GLU A 149 73.79 -2.27 -14.44
N ALA A 150 73.59 -3.59 -14.60
CA ALA A 150 72.31 -4.23 -14.31
C ALA A 150 71.90 -4.13 -12.81
N ARG A 151 72.87 -4.21 -11.88
CA ARG A 151 72.60 -4.02 -10.45
C ARG A 151 72.21 -2.57 -10.13
N ASP A 152 72.95 -1.60 -10.66
CA ASP A 152 72.71 -0.18 -10.39
C ASP A 152 71.38 0.27 -11.02
N GLN A 153 71.02 -0.29 -12.19
CA GLN A 153 69.70 -0.12 -12.78
C GLN A 153 68.59 -0.70 -11.88
N LEU A 154 68.68 -1.98 -11.46
CA LEU A 154 67.72 -2.58 -10.51
C LEU A 154 67.62 -1.81 -9.18
N GLN A 155 68.71 -1.21 -8.72
CA GLN A 155 68.72 -0.35 -7.53
C GLN A 155 67.96 0.97 -7.77
N SER A 156 68.04 1.54 -8.97
CA SER A 156 67.26 2.74 -9.34
C SER A 156 65.77 2.44 -9.55
N GLU A 157 65.43 1.31 -10.20
CA GLU A 157 64.06 0.86 -10.43
C GLU A 157 63.34 0.57 -9.11
N SER A 158 63.99 -0.15 -8.18
CA SER A 158 63.43 -0.40 -6.84
C SER A 158 63.34 0.87 -5.98
N GLN A 159 64.22 1.87 -6.15
CA GLN A 159 64.06 3.18 -5.49
C GLN A 159 62.86 3.97 -6.01
N LEU A 160 62.53 3.85 -7.30
CA LEU A 160 61.31 4.44 -7.88
C LEU A 160 60.06 3.73 -7.34
N GLU A 161 60.02 2.39 -7.37
CA GLU A 161 58.88 1.62 -6.83
C GLU A 161 58.63 1.91 -5.33
N ILE A 162 59.67 1.96 -4.51
CA ILE A 162 59.58 2.35 -3.09
C ILE A 162 59.03 3.78 -2.94
N SER A 163 59.38 4.70 -3.85
CA SER A 163 58.91 6.08 -3.82
C SER A 163 57.43 6.19 -4.17
N ASP A 164 56.97 5.45 -5.18
CA ASP A 164 55.56 5.41 -5.57
C ASP A 164 54.69 4.71 -4.52
N LEU A 165 55.14 3.58 -3.96
CA LEU A 165 54.48 2.94 -2.82
C LEU A 165 54.40 3.89 -1.60
N ALA A 166 55.42 4.71 -1.37
CA ALA A 166 55.39 5.74 -0.32
C ALA A 166 54.42 6.91 -0.64
N LEU A 167 54.13 7.18 -1.92
CA LEU A 167 53.07 8.11 -2.34
C LEU A 167 51.68 7.49 -2.21
N GLU A 168 51.51 6.20 -2.55
CA GLU A 168 50.28 5.46 -2.33
C GLU A 168 49.91 5.39 -0.85
N LEU A 169 50.85 5.02 0.03
CA LEU A 169 50.63 5.00 1.48
C LEU A 169 50.20 6.37 2.02
N LYS A 170 50.71 7.47 1.45
CA LYS A 170 50.24 8.84 1.75
C LYS A 170 48.83 9.12 1.23
N ARG A 171 48.41 8.55 0.09
CA ARG A 171 47.02 8.61 -0.42
C ARG A 171 46.08 7.79 0.48
N TRP A 172 46.37 6.51 0.71
CA TRP A 172 45.59 5.63 1.60
C TRP A 172 45.41 6.24 3.01
N LYS A 173 46.45 6.85 3.59
CA LYS A 173 46.38 7.53 4.89
C LYS A 173 45.54 8.82 4.90
N ARG A 174 45.27 9.44 3.74
CA ARG A 174 44.29 10.54 3.60
C ARG A 174 42.87 9.98 3.49
N ASN A 175 42.66 9.01 2.59
CA ASN A 175 41.35 8.39 2.38
C ASN A 175 40.83 7.76 3.69
N MET A 176 41.68 7.07 4.46
CA MET A 176 41.28 6.50 5.76
C MET A 176 40.93 7.57 6.81
N LYS A 177 41.51 8.77 6.73
CA LYS A 177 41.07 9.91 7.58
C LYS A 177 39.71 10.45 7.13
N GLN A 178 39.46 10.52 5.82
CA GLN A 178 38.17 10.97 5.28
C GLN A 178 37.04 9.98 5.62
N HIS A 179 37.27 8.67 5.47
CA HIS A 179 36.30 7.66 5.88
C HIS A 179 36.00 7.73 7.39
N ARG A 180 37.01 7.89 8.26
CA ARG A 180 36.77 8.10 9.71
C ARG A 180 35.99 9.37 10.04
N GLN A 181 36.15 10.44 9.25
CA GLN A 181 35.34 11.65 9.40
C GLN A 181 33.90 11.44 8.90
N GLN A 182 33.69 10.60 7.89
CA GLN A 182 32.37 10.20 7.40
C GLN A 182 31.67 9.27 8.40
N GLU A 183 32.35 8.25 8.91
CA GLU A 183 31.90 7.34 9.98
C GLU A 183 31.43 8.14 11.20
N HIS A 184 32.22 9.13 11.64
CA HIS A 184 31.89 9.99 12.77
C HIS A 184 30.61 10.79 12.51
N ARG A 185 30.46 11.42 11.34
CA ARG A 185 29.24 12.16 10.96
C ARG A 185 28.01 11.24 10.89
N SER A 186 28.13 10.07 10.26
CA SER A 186 27.03 9.10 10.24
C SER A 186 26.67 8.61 11.65
N SER A 187 27.63 8.57 12.58
CA SER A 187 27.36 8.26 13.99
C SER A 187 26.60 9.40 14.68
N GLU A 188 26.96 10.66 14.41
CA GLU A 188 26.24 11.83 14.90
C GLU A 188 24.81 11.90 14.35
N GLU A 189 24.62 11.60 13.06
CA GLU A 189 23.31 11.47 12.41
C GLU A 189 22.48 10.32 13.04
N ILE A 190 23.08 9.15 13.28
CA ILE A 190 22.41 8.03 13.98
C ILE A 190 21.99 8.42 15.40
N GLU A 191 22.82 9.15 16.16
CA GLU A 191 22.46 9.64 17.51
C GLU A 191 21.38 10.74 17.48
N LEU A 192 21.26 11.51 16.39
CA LEU A 192 20.13 12.41 16.17
C LEU A 192 18.85 11.63 15.85
N TYR A 193 18.92 10.64 14.94
CA TYR A 193 17.76 9.82 14.61
C TYR A 193 17.23 9.05 15.82
N LYS A 194 18.11 8.45 16.65
CA LYS A 194 17.73 7.80 17.92
C LYS A 194 16.91 8.74 18.83
N LYS A 195 17.34 9.99 18.99
CA LYS A 195 16.61 10.98 19.81
C LYS A 195 15.24 11.27 19.22
N THR A 196 15.15 11.53 17.91
CA THR A 196 13.86 11.76 17.26
C THR A 196 12.92 10.55 17.36
N VAL A 197 13.44 9.32 17.34
CA VAL A 197 12.63 8.12 17.61
C VAL A 197 12.13 8.10 19.04
N THR A 198 12.97 8.35 20.06
CA THR A 198 12.52 8.38 21.46
C THR A 198 11.52 9.51 21.75
N ASP A 199 11.66 10.67 21.09
CA ASP A 199 10.72 11.79 21.20
C ASP A 199 9.35 11.43 20.57
N LEU A 200 9.35 10.77 19.41
CA LEU A 200 8.14 10.27 18.76
C LEU A 200 7.47 9.12 19.53
N GLU A 201 8.25 8.22 20.13
CA GLU A 201 7.72 7.16 21.01
C GLU A 201 7.03 7.75 22.25
N ALA A 202 7.59 8.82 22.83
CA ALA A 202 6.97 9.55 23.93
C ALA A 202 5.66 10.25 23.49
N GLU A 203 5.63 10.90 22.32
CA GLU A 203 4.40 11.52 21.79
C GLU A 203 3.32 10.47 21.46
N VAL A 204 3.70 9.31 20.92
CA VAL A 204 2.80 8.17 20.70
C VAL A 204 2.27 7.62 22.02
N ALA A 205 3.08 7.55 23.08
CA ALA A 205 2.64 7.15 24.41
C ALA A 205 1.62 8.16 24.99
N GLU A 206 1.86 9.46 24.82
CA GLU A 206 0.93 10.52 25.26
C GLU A 206 -0.40 10.45 24.49
N ARG A 207 -0.38 10.32 23.15
CA ARG A 207 -1.58 10.14 22.33
C ARG A 207 -2.35 8.88 22.71
N ARG A 208 -1.65 7.76 22.97
CA ARG A 208 -2.26 6.51 23.49
C ARG A 208 -2.87 6.68 24.88
N SER A 209 -2.37 7.59 25.72
CA SER A 209 -2.97 7.93 27.01
C SER A 209 -4.27 8.72 26.81
N LYS A 210 -4.22 9.81 26.02
CA LYS A 210 -5.39 10.65 25.69
C LYS A 210 -6.52 9.83 25.04
N PHE A 211 -6.21 8.92 24.12
CA PHE A 211 -7.20 8.03 23.51
C PHE A 211 -7.86 7.07 24.52
N LYS A 212 -7.13 6.61 25.54
CA LYS A 212 -7.72 5.81 26.63
C LYS A 212 -8.61 6.66 27.54
N GLU A 213 -8.33 7.95 27.66
CA GLU A 213 -9.13 8.90 28.43
C GLU A 213 -10.44 9.23 27.70
N THR A 214 -10.39 9.67 26.45
CA THR A 214 -11.59 9.91 25.64
C THR A 214 -12.46 8.65 25.45
N LYS A 215 -11.85 7.46 25.42
CA LYS A 215 -12.62 6.19 25.39
C LYS A 215 -13.39 5.93 26.70
N ARG A 216 -12.91 6.42 27.86
CA ARG A 216 -13.69 6.38 29.12
C ARG A 216 -14.81 7.41 29.08
N GLU A 217 -14.52 8.65 28.67
CA GLU A 217 -15.53 9.71 28.54
C GLU A 217 -16.69 9.29 27.63
N ILE A 218 -16.40 8.67 26.47
CA ILE A 218 -17.41 8.13 25.56
C ILE A 218 -18.23 7.02 26.23
N ALA A 219 -17.61 6.13 27.02
CA ALA A 219 -18.33 5.07 27.73
C ALA A 219 -19.24 5.63 28.84
N GLU A 220 -18.78 6.64 29.58
CA GLU A 220 -19.56 7.35 30.60
C GLU A 220 -20.73 8.11 29.97
N LEU A 221 -20.49 8.86 28.88
CA LEU A 221 -21.55 9.53 28.13
C LEU A 221 -22.58 8.52 27.58
N THR A 222 -22.13 7.39 27.02
CA THR A 222 -23.02 6.31 26.55
C THR A 222 -23.88 5.75 27.70
N ALA A 223 -23.30 5.57 28.89
CA ALA A 223 -24.05 5.13 30.07
C ALA A 223 -25.06 6.19 30.55
N THR A 224 -24.74 7.49 30.47
CA THR A 224 -25.71 8.55 30.77
C THR A 224 -26.85 8.59 29.75
N LEU A 225 -26.56 8.43 28.45
CA LEU A 225 -27.57 8.38 27.38
C LEU A 225 -28.51 7.19 27.54
N ALA A 226 -27.99 6.01 27.86
CA ALA A 226 -28.82 4.83 28.15
C ALA A 226 -29.76 5.09 29.33
N LYS A 227 -29.26 5.74 30.40
CA LYS A 227 -30.07 6.14 31.57
C LYS A 227 -31.15 7.17 31.22
N THR A 228 -30.84 8.20 30.43
CA THR A 228 -31.85 9.19 30.01
C THR A 228 -32.88 8.61 29.04
N THR A 229 -32.48 7.69 28.16
CA THR A 229 -33.41 6.98 27.25
C THR A 229 -34.39 6.10 28.04
N ALA A 230 -33.91 5.38 29.06
CA ALA A 230 -34.77 4.63 29.98
C ALA A 230 -35.73 5.54 30.78
N GLN A 231 -35.31 6.76 31.14
CA GLN A 231 -36.20 7.76 31.75
C GLN A 231 -37.25 8.29 30.77
N CYS A 232 -36.89 8.51 29.49
CA CYS A 232 -37.85 8.93 28.46
C CYS A 232 -38.92 7.86 28.24
N ALA A 233 -38.53 6.59 28.09
CA ALA A 233 -39.47 5.46 27.96
C ALA A 233 -40.42 5.33 29.17
N LEU A 234 -39.96 5.65 30.39
CA LEU A 234 -40.82 5.70 31.58
C LEU A 234 -41.80 6.89 31.56
N VAL A 235 -41.40 8.04 31.02
CA VAL A 235 -42.29 9.20 30.81
C VAL A 235 -43.32 8.91 29.71
N GLU A 236 -42.91 8.26 28.61
CA GLU A 236 -43.79 7.87 27.51
C GLU A 236 -44.85 6.86 27.95
N THR A 237 -44.46 5.82 28.69
CA THR A 237 -45.41 4.84 29.24
C THR A 237 -46.36 5.46 30.26
N THR A 238 -45.87 6.28 31.20
CA THR A 238 -46.75 6.95 32.17
C THR A 238 -47.64 8.03 31.54
N ALA A 239 -47.22 8.65 30.42
CA ALA A 239 -48.05 9.52 29.61
C ALA A 239 -49.14 8.73 28.87
N ALA A 240 -48.81 7.59 28.25
CA ALA A 240 -49.78 6.70 27.61
C ALA A 240 -50.84 6.18 28.61
N ASP A 241 -50.43 5.77 29.81
CA ASP A 241 -51.34 5.42 30.91
C ASP A 241 -52.20 6.62 31.37
N CYS A 242 -51.74 7.85 31.19
CA CYS A 242 -52.54 9.05 31.47
C CYS A 242 -53.59 9.33 30.38
N VAL A 243 -53.22 9.19 29.11
CA VAL A 243 -54.14 9.29 27.96
C VAL A 243 -55.22 8.22 28.09
N LYS A 244 -54.84 6.95 28.32
CA LYS A 244 -55.79 5.83 28.45
C LYS A 244 -56.82 6.06 29.58
N ARG A 245 -56.39 6.52 30.76
CA ARG A 245 -57.30 6.89 31.86
C ARG A 245 -58.22 8.06 31.51
N MET A 246 -57.75 9.00 30.69
CA MET A 246 -58.57 10.11 30.19
C MET A 246 -59.60 9.62 29.15
N GLU A 247 -59.24 8.68 28.27
CA GLU A 247 -60.15 8.03 27.31
C GLU A 247 -61.23 7.22 28.03
N GLU A 248 -60.85 6.38 29.00
CA GLU A 248 -61.79 5.63 29.86
C GLU A 248 -62.76 6.56 30.60
N GLY A 249 -62.26 7.69 31.13
CA GLY A 249 -63.08 8.74 31.76
C GLY A 249 -64.01 9.46 30.78
N MET A 250 -63.54 9.76 29.57
CA MET A 250 -64.35 10.37 28.51
C MET A 250 -65.44 9.43 28.00
N GLU A 251 -65.15 8.13 27.85
CA GLU A 251 -66.17 7.13 27.56
C GLU A 251 -67.24 7.05 28.65
N ALA A 252 -66.84 7.07 29.93
CA ALA A 252 -67.78 7.05 31.05
C ALA A 252 -68.69 8.30 31.06
N LEU A 253 -68.12 9.48 30.81
CA LEU A 253 -68.89 10.72 30.63
C LEU A 253 -69.83 10.65 29.42
N GLN A 254 -69.39 10.09 28.29
CA GLN A 254 -70.22 9.94 27.09
C GLN A 254 -71.39 8.96 27.34
N LYS A 255 -71.16 7.85 28.05
CA LYS A 255 -72.19 6.90 28.49
C LYS A 255 -73.18 7.53 29.48
N ALA A 256 -72.73 8.44 30.36
CA ALA A 256 -73.63 9.22 31.22
C ALA A 256 -74.47 10.23 30.41
N ILE A 257 -73.87 10.91 29.43
CA ILE A 257 -74.56 11.89 28.57
C ILE A 257 -75.61 11.22 27.67
N THR A 258 -75.35 10.02 27.12
CA THR A 258 -76.37 9.27 26.36
C THR A 258 -77.54 8.86 27.26
N HIS A 259 -77.25 8.35 28.46
CA HIS A 259 -78.29 7.97 29.42
C HIS A 259 -79.15 9.17 29.88
N GLU A 260 -78.55 10.35 30.11
CA GLU A 260 -79.30 11.59 30.38
C GLU A 260 -80.13 12.06 29.18
N ARG A 261 -79.64 11.90 27.94
CA ARG A 261 -80.43 12.16 26.73
C ARG A 261 -81.63 11.21 26.62
N GLU A 262 -81.49 9.95 27.03
CA GLU A 262 -82.60 9.00 27.08
C GLU A 262 -83.64 9.32 28.17
N LYS A 263 -83.20 9.73 29.37
CA LYS A 263 -84.12 10.24 30.40
C LYS A 263 -84.90 11.44 29.89
N ARG A 264 -84.24 12.41 29.25
CA ARG A 264 -84.89 13.57 28.63
C ARG A 264 -85.88 13.17 27.54
N LYS A 265 -85.55 12.22 26.66
CA LYS A 265 -86.49 11.66 25.69
C LYS A 265 -87.73 11.04 26.36
N LYS A 266 -87.54 10.25 27.43
CA LYS A 266 -88.65 9.65 28.20
C LYS A 266 -89.56 10.70 28.84
N VAL A 267 -88.97 11.72 29.49
CA VAL A 267 -89.71 12.87 30.04
C VAL A 267 -90.46 13.62 28.95
N GLU A 268 -89.85 13.84 27.78
CA GLU A 268 -90.49 14.50 26.65
C GLU A 268 -91.68 13.68 26.10
N THR A 269 -91.57 12.35 26.00
CA THR A 269 -92.71 11.49 25.61
C THR A 269 -93.84 11.49 26.64
N VAL A 270 -93.52 11.62 27.94
CA VAL A 270 -94.55 11.81 28.98
C VAL A 270 -95.21 13.19 28.83
N ARG A 271 -94.43 14.23 28.55
CA ARG A 271 -94.93 15.59 28.30
C ARG A 271 -95.87 15.63 27.08
N SER A 272 -95.51 15.01 25.96
CA SER A 272 -96.37 14.95 24.77
C SER A 272 -97.66 14.16 25.02
N ASN A 273 -97.61 13.08 25.82
CA ASN A 273 -98.79 12.30 26.16
C ASN A 273 -99.74 13.07 27.09
N LEU A 274 -99.21 13.80 28.08
CA LEU A 274 -100.01 14.68 28.95
C LEU A 274 -100.60 15.87 28.19
N GLN A 275 -99.84 16.48 27.28
CA GLN A 275 -100.32 17.52 26.37
C GLN A 275 -101.50 17.02 25.52
N MET A 276 -101.36 15.85 24.90
CA MET A 276 -102.43 15.22 24.12
C MET A 276 -103.65 14.84 24.97
N GLN A 277 -103.47 14.47 26.25
CA GLN A 277 -104.58 14.27 27.18
C GLN A 277 -105.30 15.59 27.51
N MET A 278 -104.57 16.69 27.75
CA MET A 278 -105.20 18.01 27.95
C MET A 278 -105.97 18.47 26.71
N GLU A 279 -105.43 18.26 25.50
CA GLU A 279 -106.09 18.63 24.24
C GLU A 279 -107.40 17.83 24.03
N ARG A 280 -107.42 16.54 24.39
CA ARG A 280 -108.66 15.73 24.42
C ARG A 280 -109.67 16.26 25.44
N MET A 281 -109.23 16.50 26.69
CA MET A 281 -110.10 17.07 27.74
C MET A 281 -110.65 18.46 27.36
N GLN A 282 -109.92 19.25 26.59
CA GLN A 282 -110.39 20.53 26.05
C GLN A 282 -111.41 20.33 24.92
N ALA A 283 -111.19 19.39 24.00
CA ALA A 283 -112.15 19.04 22.95
C ALA A 283 -113.45 18.44 23.52
N GLU A 284 -113.35 17.58 24.53
CA GLU A 284 -114.51 17.04 25.26
C GLU A 284 -115.29 18.14 26.00
N ASN A 285 -114.60 19.09 26.65
CA ASN A 285 -115.27 20.26 27.23
C ASN A 285 -115.94 21.15 26.16
N ALA A 286 -115.33 21.34 24.99
CA ALA A 286 -115.95 22.08 23.89
C ALA A 286 -117.24 21.38 23.41
N LEU A 287 -117.19 20.06 23.20
CA LEU A 287 -118.37 19.26 22.84
C LEU A 287 -119.46 19.30 23.92
N LEU A 288 -119.11 19.28 25.20
CA LEU A 288 -120.07 19.41 26.31
C LEU A 288 -120.68 20.83 26.38
N LEU A 289 -119.90 21.87 26.09
CA LEU A 289 -120.40 23.25 26.00
C LEU A 289 -121.32 23.45 24.79
N ASP A 290 -121.01 22.86 23.64
CA ASP A 290 -121.90 22.88 22.47
C ASP A 290 -123.15 22.04 22.68
N LYS A 291 -123.06 20.87 23.32
CA LYS A 291 -124.25 20.10 23.70
C LYS A 291 -125.12 20.85 24.71
N LYS A 292 -124.52 21.60 25.64
CA LYS A 292 -125.24 22.50 26.55
C LYS A 292 -125.96 23.61 25.77
N ARG A 293 -125.30 24.28 24.82
CA ARG A 293 -125.92 25.31 23.95
C ARG A 293 -127.08 24.73 23.14
N GLU A 294 -126.91 23.54 22.57
CA GLU A 294 -127.96 22.85 21.80
C GLU A 294 -129.16 22.47 22.67
N LEU A 295 -128.95 22.02 23.90
CA LEU A 295 -130.02 21.77 24.88
C LEU A 295 -130.70 23.07 25.35
N GLU A 296 -129.95 24.17 25.50
CA GLU A 296 -130.49 25.50 25.80
C GLU A 296 -131.34 26.04 24.62
N GLN A 297 -130.93 25.80 23.38
CA GLN A 297 -131.73 26.09 22.18
C GLN A 297 -132.99 25.23 22.08
N GLN A 298 -132.89 23.92 22.36
CA GLN A 298 -134.07 23.04 22.42
C GLN A 298 -135.04 23.47 23.51
N LEU A 299 -134.56 23.89 24.68
CA LEU A 299 -135.39 24.47 25.74
C LEU A 299 -136.09 25.77 25.30
N ALA A 300 -135.41 26.65 24.56
CA ALA A 300 -136.03 27.84 23.98
C ALA A 300 -137.13 27.48 22.97
N LEU A 301 -136.86 26.56 22.03
CA LEU A 301 -137.85 26.09 21.05
C LEU A 301 -139.06 25.40 21.71
N PHE A 302 -138.85 24.64 22.79
CA PHE A 302 -139.95 24.08 23.58
C PHE A 302 -140.76 25.15 24.32
N GLN A 303 -140.14 26.23 24.78
CA GLN A 303 -140.86 27.37 25.37
C GLN A 303 -141.65 28.14 24.31
N GLU A 304 -141.08 28.39 23.13
CA GLU A 304 -141.77 29.01 21.99
C GLU A 304 -142.97 28.17 21.57
N HIS A 305 -142.80 26.88 21.25
CA HIS A 305 -143.91 25.97 20.93
C HIS A 305 -144.96 25.85 22.04
N TRP A 306 -144.58 25.96 23.32
CA TRP A 306 -145.54 26.02 24.42
C TRP A 306 -146.36 27.32 24.41
N THR A 307 -145.73 28.46 24.13
CA THR A 307 -146.45 29.73 23.97
C THR A 307 -147.36 29.74 22.74
N GLU A 308 -146.89 29.27 21.58
CA GLU A 308 -147.69 29.09 20.37
C GLU A 308 -148.90 28.20 20.64
N ARG A 309 -148.71 27.05 21.28
CA ARG A 309 -149.79 26.10 21.54
C ARG A 309 -150.79 26.61 22.58
N LYS A 310 -150.33 27.36 23.58
CA LYS A 310 -151.20 28.08 24.52
C LYS A 310 -152.02 29.15 23.80
N GLN A 311 -151.40 29.93 22.91
CA GLN A 311 -152.06 30.95 22.11
C GLN A 311 -153.08 30.34 21.14
N ALA A 312 -152.75 29.23 20.47
CA ALA A 312 -153.65 28.45 19.63
C ALA A 312 -154.86 27.90 20.42
N TYR A 313 -154.67 27.43 21.67
CA TYR A 313 -155.79 27.04 22.53
C TYR A 313 -156.68 28.24 22.93
N GLN A 314 -156.11 29.42 23.15
CA GLN A 314 -156.88 30.64 23.43
C GLN A 314 -157.70 31.09 22.19
N GLU A 315 -157.11 31.02 20.98
CA GLU A 315 -157.85 31.23 19.74
C GLU A 315 -158.93 30.16 19.51
N GLN A 316 -158.65 28.90 19.84
CA GLN A 316 -159.62 27.80 19.68
C GLN A 316 -160.82 27.97 20.63
N LEU A 317 -160.60 28.43 21.87
CA LEU A 317 -161.67 28.82 22.78
C LEU A 317 -162.49 30.01 22.26
N GLN A 318 -161.84 31.02 21.66
CA GLN A 318 -162.56 32.14 21.03
C GLN A 318 -163.39 31.70 19.81
N ARG A 319 -162.87 30.78 18.98
CA ARG A 319 -163.61 30.19 17.86
C ARG A 319 -164.82 29.38 18.34
N ILE A 320 -164.67 28.59 19.41
CA ILE A 320 -165.78 27.82 20.01
C ILE A 320 -166.84 28.76 20.62
N ALA A 321 -166.45 29.86 21.26
CA ALA A 321 -167.38 30.86 21.77
C ALA A 321 -168.22 31.49 20.64
N ALA A 322 -167.59 31.93 19.55
CA ALA A 322 -168.29 32.46 18.38
C ALA A 322 -169.22 31.43 17.72
N GLN A 323 -168.77 30.17 17.60
CA GLN A 323 -169.58 29.07 17.07
C GLN A 323 -170.82 28.78 17.94
N LEU A 324 -170.76 28.97 19.26
CA LEU A 324 -171.92 28.81 20.14
C LEU A 324 -172.97 29.92 19.95
N GLU A 325 -172.56 31.17 19.67
CA GLU A 325 -173.49 32.24 19.30
C GLU A 325 -174.15 31.99 17.93
N ASP A 326 -173.39 31.53 16.94
CA ASP A 326 -173.92 31.14 15.62
C ASP A 326 -174.87 29.94 15.70
N HIS A 327 -174.57 28.93 16.53
CA HIS A 327 -175.50 27.82 16.76
C HIS A 327 -176.76 28.25 17.50
N ALA A 328 -176.67 29.17 18.47
CA ALA A 328 -177.83 29.70 19.20
C ALA A 328 -178.75 30.56 18.32
N SER A 329 -178.22 31.26 17.31
CA SER A 329 -179.01 32.01 16.34
C SER A 329 -179.68 31.08 15.32
N LYS A 330 -178.96 30.10 14.75
CA LYS A 330 -179.52 29.10 13.83
C LYS A 330 -180.62 28.25 14.46
N HIS A 331 -180.46 27.80 15.71
CA HIS A 331 -181.47 26.94 16.34
C HIS A 331 -182.87 27.59 16.46
N LYS A 332 -182.96 28.93 16.43
CA LYS A 332 -184.24 29.68 16.39
C LYS A 332 -184.84 29.79 14.98
N SER A 333 -184.01 29.78 13.94
CA SER A 333 -184.43 29.68 12.53
C SER A 333 -184.91 28.27 12.22
N ASP A 334 -184.10 27.28 12.57
CA ASP A 334 -184.32 25.90 12.14
C ASP A 334 -185.53 25.27 12.87
N ALA A 335 -185.82 25.69 14.10
CA ALA A 335 -187.04 25.31 14.81
C ALA A 335 -188.34 25.79 14.11
N ALA A 336 -188.30 26.92 13.41
CA ALA A 336 -189.44 27.39 12.62
C ALA A 336 -189.58 26.62 11.29
N THR A 337 -188.47 26.15 10.72
CA THR A 337 -188.43 25.48 9.41
C THR A 337 -188.69 23.96 9.50
N ILE A 338 -188.30 23.33 10.62
CA ILE A 338 -188.57 21.92 10.91
C ILE A 338 -190.06 21.67 11.20
N GLY A 339 -190.81 22.71 11.61
CA GLY A 339 -192.27 22.66 11.69
C GLY A 339 -192.91 22.35 10.34
N SER A 340 -192.53 23.07 9.29
CA SER A 340 -193.04 22.86 7.92
C SER A 340 -192.53 21.60 7.23
N LEU A 341 -191.29 21.17 7.49
CA LEU A 341 -190.68 20.03 6.78
C LEU A 341 -191.09 18.65 7.33
N ARG A 342 -191.65 18.57 8.55
CA ARG A 342 -192.18 17.32 9.09
C ARG A 342 -193.47 16.85 8.40
N GLU A 343 -194.22 17.77 7.79
CA GLU A 343 -195.44 17.45 7.04
C GLU A 343 -195.14 16.85 5.65
N GLU A 344 -193.92 17.02 5.12
CA GLU A 344 -193.51 16.50 3.81
C GLU A 344 -192.73 15.18 3.87
N TYR A 345 -192.00 14.91 4.96
CA TYR A 345 -191.03 13.80 4.98
C TYR A 345 -191.63 12.40 5.18
N GLU A 346 -192.85 12.27 5.72
CA GLU A 346 -193.55 10.98 5.79
C GLU A 346 -193.85 10.37 4.40
N ALA A 347 -193.78 11.17 3.33
CA ALA A 347 -194.11 10.74 1.97
C ALA A 347 -192.98 10.01 1.21
N LEU A 348 -191.75 9.95 1.73
CA LEU A 348 -190.56 9.57 0.93
C LEU A 348 -189.76 8.33 1.38
N GLU A 349 -189.85 7.85 2.62
CA GLU A 349 -188.98 6.76 3.10
C GLU A 349 -189.24 5.39 2.45
N SER A 350 -190.40 5.16 1.82
CA SER A 350 -190.82 3.86 1.28
C SER A 350 -190.11 3.37 -0.01
N ARG A 351 -188.87 3.82 -0.31
CA ARG A 351 -188.24 3.61 -1.64
C ARG A 351 -186.75 3.19 -1.70
N LEU A 352 -186.04 2.97 -0.60
CA LEU A 352 -184.56 2.83 -0.61
C LEU A 352 -184.01 1.40 -0.29
N GLY A 353 -184.65 0.33 -0.75
CA GLY A 353 -184.41 -1.02 -0.21
C GLY A 353 -183.29 -1.90 -0.79
N GLU A 354 -182.88 -1.75 -2.06
CA GLU A 354 -182.62 -2.96 -2.89
C GLU A 354 -181.19 -3.20 -3.44
N ALA A 355 -180.16 -2.38 -3.14
CA ALA A 355 -179.06 -2.16 -4.11
C ALA A 355 -177.59 -2.55 -3.76
N GLN A 356 -177.29 -3.42 -2.76
CA GLN A 356 -176.02 -3.28 -2.00
C GLN A 356 -174.95 -4.43 -2.00
N ALA A 357 -174.85 -5.32 -3.02
CA ALA A 357 -174.36 -6.71 -2.77
C ALA A 357 -173.01 -7.27 -3.35
N VAL A 358 -172.18 -6.58 -4.17
CA VAL A 358 -171.14 -7.28 -5.00
C VAL A 358 -169.71 -6.69 -4.92
N ALA A 359 -168.74 -7.31 -4.20
CA ALA A 359 -167.42 -6.66 -3.96
C ALA A 359 -166.13 -7.47 -3.54
N THR A 360 -166.00 -8.81 -3.63
CA THR A 360 -165.12 -9.56 -2.67
C THR A 360 -163.89 -10.41 -3.10
N GLU A 361 -163.46 -10.53 -4.37
CA GLU A 361 -162.72 -11.77 -4.79
C GLU A 361 -161.17 -11.79 -4.99
N LEU A 362 -160.47 -10.71 -5.39
CA LEU A 362 -159.11 -10.82 -6.00
C LEU A 362 -157.91 -10.64 -5.02
N LYS A 363 -157.24 -11.72 -4.55
CA LYS A 363 -156.22 -11.59 -3.47
C LYS A 363 -155.08 -12.65 -3.31
N LEU A 364 -154.60 -13.38 -4.35
CA LEU A 364 -153.86 -14.66 -4.12
C LEU A 364 -152.43 -14.92 -4.70
N GLU A 365 -151.85 -14.14 -5.61
CA GLU A 365 -150.79 -14.66 -6.52
C GLU A 365 -149.29 -14.52 -6.11
N VAL A 366 -148.93 -14.26 -4.84
CA VAL A 366 -147.62 -13.65 -4.48
C VAL A 366 -146.48 -14.62 -4.03
N VAL A 367 -146.53 -15.94 -4.34
CA VAL A 367 -145.78 -16.94 -3.53
C VAL A 367 -144.56 -17.67 -4.16
N GLU A 368 -144.44 -17.85 -5.49
CA GLU A 368 -143.59 -18.96 -6.02
C GLU A 368 -142.08 -18.72 -6.26
N GLU A 369 -141.60 -17.51 -6.59
CA GLU A 369 -140.27 -17.37 -7.26
C GLU A 369 -139.02 -17.63 -6.37
N ALA A 370 -139.14 -17.76 -5.05
CA ALA A 370 -138.02 -17.68 -4.11
C ALA A 370 -137.06 -18.90 -4.01
N ARG A 371 -137.11 -19.88 -4.95
CA ARG A 371 -136.55 -21.24 -4.74
C ARG A 371 -135.26 -21.63 -5.47
N THR A 372 -134.72 -20.83 -6.39
CA THR A 372 -133.74 -21.33 -7.38
C THR A 372 -132.25 -21.12 -7.08
N ALA A 373 -131.87 -20.17 -6.20
CA ALA A 373 -130.49 -19.68 -6.12
C ALA A 373 -129.45 -20.57 -5.38
N GLN A 374 -129.88 -21.59 -4.61
CA GLN A 374 -129.02 -22.22 -3.59
C GLN A 374 -128.05 -23.32 -4.09
N LYS A 375 -128.07 -23.72 -5.38
CA LYS A 375 -127.50 -25.00 -5.84
C LYS A 375 -126.09 -24.99 -6.47
N GLN A 376 -125.39 -23.86 -6.56
CA GLN A 376 -124.13 -23.76 -7.35
C GLN A 376 -122.82 -23.66 -6.52
N ALA A 377 -122.84 -23.88 -5.20
CA ALA A 377 -121.72 -23.52 -4.32
C ALA A 377 -120.66 -24.61 -4.03
N GLU A 378 -120.93 -25.90 -4.26
CA GLU A 378 -120.08 -27.00 -3.73
C GLU A 378 -119.34 -27.83 -4.79
N ALA A 379 -119.47 -27.50 -6.08
CA ALA A 379 -118.86 -28.25 -7.16
C ALA A 379 -117.35 -27.96 -7.32
N LEU A 380 -116.53 -28.86 -6.76
CA LEU A 380 -115.12 -29.12 -7.14
C LEU A 380 -114.05 -28.12 -6.67
N ARG A 381 -114.03 -27.85 -5.35
CA ARG A 381 -112.79 -27.64 -4.56
C ARG A 381 -111.84 -28.88 -4.58
N LYS A 382 -111.72 -29.62 -5.70
CA LYS A 382 -111.13 -30.98 -5.76
C LYS A 382 -110.24 -31.24 -6.99
N TYR A 383 -109.52 -30.23 -7.46
CA TYR A 383 -108.54 -30.39 -8.57
C TYR A 383 -107.09 -30.03 -8.20
N VAL A 384 -106.83 -29.52 -6.98
CA VAL A 384 -105.52 -28.96 -6.58
C VAL A 384 -104.56 -30.01 -5.97
N GLU A 385 -104.98 -31.27 -5.83
CA GLU A 385 -104.27 -32.31 -5.06
C GLU A 385 -103.57 -33.41 -5.89
N ARG A 386 -103.12 -33.11 -7.12
CA ARG A 386 -102.07 -33.88 -7.82
C ARG A 386 -101.12 -32.90 -8.51
N ALA A 387 -99.89 -32.65 -8.05
CA ALA A 387 -98.75 -33.54 -7.76
C ALA A 387 -97.99 -34.04 -9.00
N LEU A 388 -96.65 -33.91 -8.93
CA LEU A 388 -95.57 -34.45 -9.80
C LEU A 388 -95.06 -33.57 -10.98
N HIS A 389 -93.88 -32.95 -10.75
CA HIS A 389 -92.66 -32.84 -11.60
C HIS A 389 -92.66 -32.26 -13.03
N GLY A 390 -91.64 -31.41 -13.32
CA GLY A 390 -90.93 -31.39 -14.62
C GLY A 390 -90.28 -30.07 -15.10
N THR A 391 -88.95 -30.07 -15.33
CA THR A 391 -88.16 -29.32 -16.40
C THR A 391 -88.15 -27.77 -16.43
N SER A 392 -87.15 -27.03 -16.97
CA SER A 392 -85.75 -27.32 -17.40
C SER A 392 -84.85 -26.06 -17.42
N GLU A 393 -83.59 -26.25 -17.84
CA GLU A 393 -82.40 -25.39 -17.78
C GLU A 393 -82.29 -24.11 -18.68
N ALA A 394 -81.48 -23.15 -18.19
CA ALA A 394 -80.25 -22.53 -18.74
C ALA A 394 -80.00 -22.09 -20.23
N ASP A 395 -79.41 -20.88 -20.33
CA ASP A 395 -78.21 -20.42 -21.09
C ASP A 395 -78.10 -20.17 -22.63
N ASP A 396 -77.47 -19.01 -22.90
CA ASP A 396 -76.45 -18.61 -23.91
C ASP A 396 -76.66 -18.26 -25.42
N ALA A 397 -75.87 -17.24 -25.84
CA ALA A 397 -75.26 -16.94 -27.16
C ALA A 397 -76.12 -16.74 -28.46
N ALA A 398 -75.61 -16.28 -29.62
CA ALA A 398 -74.67 -15.18 -30.01
C ALA A 398 -74.64 -15.05 -31.58
N ILE A 399 -74.39 -13.87 -32.19
CA ILE A 399 -74.24 -13.72 -33.68
C ILE A 399 -73.15 -12.69 -34.13
N GLU A 400 -72.14 -13.23 -34.84
CA GLU A 400 -71.39 -12.80 -36.06
C GLU A 400 -70.99 -11.33 -36.42
N ALA A 401 -69.68 -11.05 -36.35
CA ALA A 401 -68.69 -10.96 -37.46
C ALA A 401 -68.77 -9.97 -38.68
N GLN A 402 -67.75 -9.07 -38.74
CA GLN A 402 -66.73 -8.91 -39.82
C GLN A 402 -66.93 -8.00 -41.08
N ALA A 403 -65.78 -7.47 -41.59
CA ALA A 403 -65.44 -6.98 -42.95
C ALA A 403 -65.37 -5.45 -43.32
N ASP A 404 -64.19 -4.86 -43.05
CA ASP A 404 -63.27 -4.16 -44.01
C ASP A 404 -63.61 -2.86 -44.80
N SER A 405 -62.65 -1.90 -44.86
CA SER A 405 -62.19 -1.12 -46.05
C SER A 405 -61.50 0.25 -45.73
N GLY A 406 -60.51 0.65 -46.56
CA GLY A 406 -60.30 2.07 -46.97
C GLY A 406 -59.24 2.97 -46.27
N ARG A 407 -58.06 3.13 -46.89
CA ARG A 407 -57.09 4.27 -46.70
C ARG A 407 -57.49 5.49 -47.59
N PRO A 408 -56.83 6.69 -47.60
CA PRO A 408 -55.55 7.09 -46.96
C PRO A 408 -55.50 8.49 -46.28
N CYS A 409 -54.42 8.75 -45.51
CA CYS A 409 -53.75 10.06 -45.44
C CYS A 409 -52.29 9.92 -44.97
N ALA A 410 -51.46 10.95 -45.18
CA ALA A 410 -50.03 10.96 -44.85
C ALA A 410 -49.75 11.70 -43.53
N VAL A 411 -48.69 11.29 -42.81
CA VAL A 411 -48.29 11.86 -41.51
C VAL A 411 -46.76 12.05 -41.48
N PRO A 412 -46.21 13.21 -41.04
CA PRO A 412 -44.76 13.51 -41.13
C PRO A 412 -43.84 12.72 -40.17
N GLU A 413 -44.40 12.12 -39.13
CA GLU A 413 -43.66 11.60 -37.96
C GLU A 413 -42.61 10.53 -38.30
N LEU A 414 -42.84 9.74 -39.36
CA LEU A 414 -41.93 8.68 -39.80
C LEU A 414 -40.56 9.19 -40.27
N GLN A 415 -40.48 10.43 -40.81
CA GLN A 415 -39.20 11.03 -41.19
C GLN A 415 -38.39 11.50 -39.98
N ILE A 416 -39.05 11.96 -38.92
CA ILE A 416 -38.39 12.38 -37.66
C ILE A 416 -37.79 11.16 -36.96
N VAL A 417 -38.55 10.06 -36.88
CA VAL A 417 -38.06 8.79 -36.32
C VAL A 417 -36.89 8.24 -37.14
N GLN A 418 -36.96 8.28 -38.47
CA GLN A 418 -35.88 7.80 -39.33
C GLN A 418 -34.61 8.69 -39.24
N ALA A 419 -34.76 10.00 -39.05
CA ALA A 419 -33.64 10.91 -38.78
C ALA A 419 -33.00 10.66 -37.40
N ALA A 420 -33.81 10.46 -36.35
CA ALA A 420 -33.33 10.15 -35.01
C ALA A 420 -32.57 8.80 -34.96
N ILE A 421 -33.09 7.77 -35.62
CA ILE A 421 -32.39 6.47 -35.78
C ILE A 421 -31.06 6.64 -36.53
N SER A 422 -31.00 7.55 -37.51
CA SER A 422 -29.77 7.83 -38.26
C SER A 422 -28.73 8.56 -37.40
N ALA A 423 -29.16 9.49 -36.54
CA ALA A 423 -28.28 10.16 -35.57
C ALA A 423 -27.73 9.17 -34.53
N LEU A 424 -28.60 8.41 -33.87
CA LEU A 424 -28.22 7.35 -32.91
C LEU A 424 -27.24 6.34 -33.51
N ARG A 425 -27.42 5.97 -34.78
CA ARG A 425 -26.50 5.07 -35.49
C ARG A 425 -25.11 5.69 -35.67
N ASN A 426 -25.03 6.98 -35.98
CA ASN A 426 -23.76 7.68 -36.15
C ASN A 426 -23.04 7.90 -34.81
N GLU A 427 -23.77 8.27 -33.75
CA GLU A 427 -23.21 8.37 -32.39
C GLU A 427 -22.70 7.01 -31.88
N THR A 428 -23.49 5.94 -32.05
CA THR A 428 -23.04 4.57 -31.74
C THR A 428 -21.77 4.20 -32.51
N MET A 429 -21.66 4.59 -33.79
CA MET A 429 -20.49 4.31 -34.62
C MET A 429 -19.25 5.12 -34.17
N ASN A 430 -19.43 6.38 -33.77
CA ASN A 430 -18.37 7.19 -33.19
C ASN A 430 -17.86 6.61 -31.86
N ILE A 431 -18.75 6.20 -30.96
CA ILE A 431 -18.41 5.54 -29.69
C ILE A 431 -17.60 4.26 -29.94
N VAL A 432 -17.99 3.45 -30.92
CA VAL A 432 -17.22 2.25 -31.31
C VAL A 432 -15.84 2.61 -31.86
N HIS A 433 -15.69 3.69 -32.63
CA HIS A 433 -14.39 4.15 -33.14
C HIS A 433 -13.49 4.72 -32.02
N GLU A 434 -14.02 5.50 -31.09
CA GLU A 434 -13.25 5.98 -29.92
C GLU A 434 -12.85 4.82 -29.01
N PHE A 435 -13.72 3.84 -28.77
CA PHE A 435 -13.38 2.64 -28.00
C PHE A 435 -12.30 1.80 -28.70
N GLN A 436 -12.33 1.69 -30.02
CA GLN A 436 -11.25 1.06 -30.80
C GLN A 436 -9.94 1.84 -30.71
N HIS A 437 -9.98 3.18 -30.77
CA HIS A 437 -8.81 4.05 -30.65
C HIS A 437 -8.18 3.95 -29.25
N ALA A 438 -9.00 4.03 -28.18
CA ALA A 438 -8.57 3.83 -26.81
C ALA A 438 -7.94 2.44 -26.60
N ARG A 439 -8.56 1.37 -27.14
CA ARG A 439 -7.99 0.01 -27.08
C ARG A 439 -6.66 -0.13 -27.83
N HIS A 440 -6.45 0.63 -28.92
CA HIS A 440 -5.15 0.69 -29.59
C HIS A 440 -4.11 1.47 -28.79
N LEU A 441 -4.49 2.60 -28.17
CA LEU A 441 -3.60 3.39 -27.32
C LEU A 441 -3.14 2.61 -26.09
N VAL A 442 -4.06 1.92 -25.41
CA VAL A 442 -3.77 1.03 -24.27
C VAL A 442 -2.81 -0.10 -24.67
N ARG A 443 -3.00 -0.71 -25.85
CA ARG A 443 -2.05 -1.72 -26.38
C ARG A 443 -0.67 -1.14 -26.68
N GLN A 444 -0.60 0.07 -27.24
CA GLN A 444 0.67 0.75 -27.51
C GLN A 444 1.40 1.13 -26.22
N GLN A 445 0.67 1.62 -25.21
CA GLN A 445 1.23 1.89 -23.88
C GLN A 445 1.67 0.60 -23.18
N GLY A 446 0.88 -0.48 -23.28
CA GLY A 446 1.25 -1.81 -22.81
C GLY A 446 2.57 -2.30 -23.40
N SER A 447 2.73 -2.27 -24.74
CA SER A 447 3.99 -2.68 -25.38
C SER A 447 5.20 -1.83 -24.99
N LYS A 448 5.00 -0.54 -24.69
CA LYS A 448 6.06 0.34 -24.15
C LYS A 448 6.38 0.03 -22.69
N LEU A 449 5.39 -0.38 -21.90
CA LEU A 449 5.59 -0.79 -20.52
C LEU A 449 6.31 -2.15 -20.44
N THR A 450 5.97 -3.11 -21.31
CA THR A 450 6.69 -4.39 -21.41
C THR A 450 8.18 -4.16 -21.72
N LEU A 451 8.49 -3.39 -22.77
CA LEU A 451 9.89 -3.02 -23.09
C LEU A 451 10.60 -2.28 -21.95
N ALA A 452 9.89 -1.41 -21.22
CA ALA A 452 10.46 -0.71 -20.07
C ALA A 452 10.73 -1.65 -18.87
N VAL A 453 9.91 -2.69 -18.68
CA VAL A 453 10.12 -3.72 -17.65
C VAL A 453 11.28 -4.64 -18.05
N GLU A 454 11.36 -5.06 -19.32
CA GLU A 454 12.47 -5.85 -19.87
C GLU A 454 13.81 -5.10 -19.71
N HIS A 455 13.88 -3.83 -20.09
CA HIS A 455 15.09 -3.02 -19.88
C HIS A 455 15.43 -2.77 -18.40
N VAL A 456 14.45 -2.82 -17.48
CA VAL A 456 14.71 -2.74 -16.03
C VAL A 456 15.26 -4.07 -15.52
N SER A 457 14.70 -5.22 -15.91
CA SER A 457 15.23 -6.53 -15.49
C SER A 457 16.62 -6.82 -16.07
N GLU A 458 16.90 -6.40 -17.31
CA GLU A 458 18.26 -6.39 -17.88
C GLU A 458 19.25 -5.60 -16.99
N LEU A 459 18.86 -4.39 -16.56
CA LEU A 459 19.70 -3.55 -15.69
C LEU A 459 19.83 -4.09 -14.27
N GLU A 460 18.84 -4.82 -13.76
CA GLU A 460 18.89 -5.48 -12.46
C GLU A 460 19.76 -6.76 -12.50
N HIS A 461 19.69 -7.55 -13.57
CA HIS A 461 20.63 -8.63 -13.82
C HIS A 461 22.07 -8.12 -13.95
N LEU A 462 22.33 -7.09 -14.78
CA LEU A 462 23.68 -6.51 -14.91
C LEU A 462 24.23 -5.98 -13.57
N ARG A 463 23.38 -5.42 -12.71
CA ARG A 463 23.77 -5.01 -11.34
C ARG A 463 24.07 -6.20 -10.43
N ALA A 464 23.32 -7.28 -10.52
CA ALA A 464 23.59 -8.52 -9.77
C ALA A 464 24.92 -9.15 -10.21
N ASP A 465 25.15 -9.18 -11.52
CA ASP A 465 26.38 -9.64 -12.18
C ASP A 465 27.61 -8.85 -11.71
N ASP A 466 27.52 -7.52 -11.70
CA ASP A 466 28.62 -6.66 -11.24
C ASP A 466 28.80 -6.73 -9.72
N ALA A 467 27.74 -6.93 -8.94
CA ALA A 467 27.85 -7.22 -7.51
C ALA A 467 28.56 -8.56 -7.24
N ALA A 468 28.27 -9.61 -8.03
CA ALA A 468 28.94 -10.90 -7.95
C ALA A 468 30.43 -10.80 -8.30
N LYS A 469 30.78 -10.18 -9.44
CA LYS A 469 32.17 -9.90 -9.84
C LYS A 469 32.92 -9.09 -8.77
N MET A 470 32.26 -8.11 -8.16
CA MET A 470 32.83 -7.32 -7.07
C MET A 470 33.00 -8.09 -5.75
N ASN A 471 32.26 -9.19 -5.52
CA ASN A 471 32.52 -10.12 -4.43
C ASN A 471 33.70 -11.05 -4.77
N GLU A 472 33.72 -11.64 -5.95
CA GLU A 472 34.82 -12.50 -6.41
C GLU A 472 36.17 -11.77 -6.34
N LEU A 473 36.23 -10.51 -6.82
CA LEU A 473 37.45 -9.68 -6.72
C LEU A 473 37.85 -9.34 -5.28
N ARG A 474 36.92 -9.33 -4.31
CA ARG A 474 37.25 -9.18 -2.87
C ARG A 474 37.85 -10.46 -2.31
N GLU A 475 37.28 -11.61 -2.69
CA GLU A 475 37.75 -12.94 -2.27
C GLU A 475 39.13 -13.26 -2.86
N GLN A 476 39.30 -13.12 -4.18
CA GLN A 476 40.61 -13.19 -4.85
C GLN A 476 41.65 -12.27 -4.17
N ARG A 477 41.28 -11.03 -3.84
CA ARG A 477 42.17 -10.09 -3.14
C ARG A 477 42.52 -10.53 -1.71
N ASN A 478 41.64 -11.23 -1.02
CA ASN A 478 41.89 -11.74 0.34
C ASN A 478 42.75 -13.02 0.31
N LEU A 479 42.45 -13.96 -0.59
CA LEU A 479 43.30 -15.13 -0.87
C LEU A 479 44.73 -14.68 -1.26
N ALA A 480 44.84 -13.69 -2.14
CA ALA A 480 46.12 -13.10 -2.54
C ALA A 480 46.84 -12.31 -1.41
N LYS A 481 46.19 -11.98 -0.29
CA LYS A 481 46.89 -11.50 0.93
C LYS A 481 47.39 -12.69 1.75
N GLN A 482 46.50 -13.65 2.04
CA GLN A 482 46.81 -14.84 2.84
C GLN A 482 48.00 -15.61 2.25
N ALA A 483 48.03 -15.84 0.93
CA ALA A 483 49.15 -16.46 0.25
C ALA A 483 50.47 -15.68 0.41
N ARG A 484 50.44 -14.34 0.41
CA ARG A 484 51.63 -13.51 0.67
C ARG A 484 52.07 -13.54 2.13
N GLU A 485 51.14 -13.61 3.08
CA GLU A 485 51.47 -13.75 4.50
C GLU A 485 52.07 -15.12 4.81
N ILE A 486 51.56 -16.20 4.20
CA ILE A 486 52.11 -17.56 4.28
C ILE A 486 53.52 -17.59 3.68
N ALA A 487 53.69 -17.20 2.41
CA ALA A 487 54.99 -17.18 1.74
C ALA A 487 56.02 -16.27 2.45
N SER A 488 55.57 -15.18 3.11
CA SER A 488 56.44 -14.35 3.93
C SER A 488 56.89 -15.06 5.21
N LYS A 489 56.00 -15.78 5.90
CA LYS A 489 56.35 -16.58 7.11
C LYS A 489 57.33 -17.68 6.74
N GLU A 490 56.99 -18.51 5.75
CA GLU A 490 57.83 -19.58 5.20
C GLU A 490 59.23 -19.06 4.83
N LYS A 491 59.32 -17.93 4.11
CA LYS A 491 60.60 -17.30 3.78
C LYS A 491 61.41 -16.92 5.03
N THR A 492 60.79 -16.40 6.08
CA THR A 492 61.51 -16.09 7.34
C THR A 492 61.94 -17.34 8.11
N GLU A 493 61.19 -18.44 8.01
CA GLU A 493 61.52 -19.71 8.66
C GLU A 493 62.65 -20.44 7.93
N VAL A 494 62.60 -20.50 6.59
CA VAL A 494 63.70 -21.01 5.76
C VAL A 494 64.98 -20.20 5.96
N LEU A 495 64.89 -18.87 6.08
CA LEU A 495 66.05 -18.03 6.39
C LEU A 495 66.66 -18.37 7.76
N LYS A 496 65.86 -18.40 8.84
CA LYS A 496 66.33 -18.81 10.19
C LYS A 496 66.90 -20.23 10.22
N TRP A 497 66.30 -21.16 9.48
CA TRP A 497 66.81 -22.51 9.34
C TRP A 497 68.17 -22.53 8.62
N SER A 498 68.31 -21.77 7.53
CA SER A 498 69.56 -21.66 6.78
C SER A 498 70.68 -21.02 7.60
N GLU A 499 70.38 -19.96 8.35
CA GLU A 499 71.29 -19.27 9.28
C GLU A 499 71.81 -20.25 10.35
N LYS A 500 70.91 -20.89 11.09
CA LYS A 500 71.24 -21.90 12.10
C LYS A 500 71.99 -23.12 11.53
N ASN A 501 71.74 -23.49 10.28
CA ASN A 501 72.46 -24.56 9.61
C ASN A 501 73.86 -24.12 9.16
N CYS A 502 74.04 -22.88 8.71
CA CYS A 502 75.36 -22.29 8.43
C CYS A 502 76.20 -22.15 9.71
N GLU A 503 75.62 -21.70 10.83
CA GLU A 503 76.28 -21.71 12.15
C GLU A 503 76.74 -23.13 12.54
N ARG A 504 75.85 -24.12 12.38
CA ARG A 504 76.18 -25.53 12.63
C ARG A 504 77.32 -26.00 11.73
N ILE A 505 77.28 -25.76 10.43
CA ILE A 505 78.35 -26.14 9.50
C ILE A 505 79.68 -25.48 9.88
N GLY A 506 79.69 -24.18 10.19
CA GLY A 506 80.89 -23.48 10.65
C GLY A 506 81.47 -24.05 11.95
N SER A 507 80.61 -24.47 12.89
CA SER A 507 81.07 -25.17 14.10
C SER A 507 81.66 -26.55 13.80
N LEU A 508 81.04 -27.32 12.90
CA LEU A 508 81.53 -28.63 12.47
C LEU A 508 82.87 -28.53 11.74
N GLU A 509 83.05 -27.53 10.88
CA GLU A 509 84.33 -27.26 10.20
C GLU A 509 85.41 -26.82 11.19
N ALA A 510 85.09 -25.96 12.17
CA ALA A 510 86.01 -25.58 13.22
C ALA A 510 86.46 -26.79 14.07
N GLU A 511 85.56 -27.73 14.37
CA GLU A 511 85.87 -28.97 15.09
C GLU A 511 86.68 -29.95 14.22
N LEU A 512 86.33 -30.12 12.94
CA LEU A 512 87.09 -30.95 12.00
C LEU A 512 88.54 -30.46 11.84
N ASN A 513 88.75 -29.14 11.84
CA ASN A 513 90.07 -28.54 11.85
C ASN A 513 90.84 -28.82 13.16
N LYS A 514 90.19 -28.80 14.33
CA LYS A 514 90.81 -29.26 15.61
C LYS A 514 91.20 -30.73 15.53
N CYS A 515 90.34 -31.60 14.99
CA CYS A 515 90.63 -33.02 14.80
C CYS A 515 91.83 -33.23 13.86
N GLY A 516 91.90 -32.51 12.74
CA GLY A 516 93.02 -32.56 11.81
C GLY A 516 94.35 -32.13 12.47
N GLN A 517 94.33 -31.07 13.28
CA GLN A 517 95.49 -30.64 14.06
C GLN A 517 95.91 -31.67 15.13
N LEU A 518 94.96 -32.29 15.82
CA LEU A 518 95.20 -33.39 16.77
C LEU A 518 95.88 -34.58 16.09
N VAL A 519 95.32 -35.07 14.98
CA VAL A 519 95.90 -36.18 14.20
C VAL A 519 97.31 -35.80 13.68
N PHE A 520 97.53 -34.56 13.26
CA PHE A 520 98.85 -34.09 12.85
C PHE A 520 99.86 -34.07 14.02
N ARG A 521 99.46 -33.59 15.21
CA ARG A 521 100.33 -33.61 16.41
C ARG A 521 100.64 -35.03 16.87
N VAL A 522 99.65 -35.92 16.96
CA VAL A 522 99.85 -37.35 17.27
C VAL A 522 100.81 -37.99 16.26
N ARG A 523 100.57 -37.79 14.95
CA ARG A 523 101.45 -38.34 13.90
C ARG A 523 102.87 -37.80 14.02
N LYS A 524 103.04 -36.52 14.37
CA LYS A 524 104.37 -35.94 14.61
C LYS A 524 105.03 -36.54 15.84
N VAL A 525 104.36 -36.61 17.00
CA VAL A 525 104.93 -37.20 18.22
C VAL A 525 105.35 -38.66 18.01
N VAL A 526 104.58 -39.44 17.24
CA VAL A 526 104.95 -40.82 16.87
C VAL A 526 106.16 -40.84 15.92
N HIS A 527 106.25 -39.94 14.95
CA HIS A 527 107.39 -39.88 14.02
C HIS A 527 108.67 -39.39 14.71
N ASP A 528 108.59 -38.34 15.53
CA ASP A 528 109.68 -37.80 16.35
C ASP A 528 110.20 -38.88 17.34
N ALA A 529 109.34 -39.80 17.81
CA ALA A 529 109.72 -40.94 18.65
C ALA A 529 110.37 -42.09 17.88
N LEU A 530 109.87 -42.44 16.70
CA LEU A 530 110.43 -43.49 15.84
C LEU A 530 111.78 -43.09 15.22
N ASP A 531 111.95 -41.82 14.86
CA ASP A 531 113.22 -41.31 14.34
C ASP A 531 114.31 -41.30 15.43
N ALA A 532 113.94 -41.13 16.70
CA ALA A 532 114.85 -41.31 17.84
C ALA A 532 115.28 -42.79 18.02
N GLU A 533 114.38 -43.75 17.76
CA GLU A 533 114.74 -45.17 17.63
C GLU A 533 115.54 -45.50 16.37
N GLY A 534 115.68 -44.58 15.40
CA GLY A 534 116.46 -44.82 14.17
C GLY A 534 117.98 -44.89 14.36
N SER A 535 118.50 -44.59 15.56
CA SER A 535 119.93 -44.32 15.82
C SER A 535 120.71 -45.44 16.55
N TRP A 536 120.35 -46.71 16.34
CA TRP A 536 121.01 -47.89 16.95
C TRP A 536 122.42 -48.17 16.42
N ASP A 537 123.39 -47.29 16.71
CA ASP A 537 124.81 -47.53 16.44
C ASP A 537 125.75 -47.06 17.58
N LYS A 538 125.27 -47.16 18.84
CA LYS A 538 126.07 -47.35 20.09
C LYS A 538 125.19 -47.51 21.34
N PRO A 539 125.50 -48.44 22.27
CA PRO A 539 124.76 -48.63 23.51
C PRO A 539 125.39 -47.87 24.71
N GLU A 540 125.35 -46.53 24.72
CA GLU A 540 125.84 -45.72 25.86
C GLU A 540 124.82 -44.67 26.36
N SER A 541 124.10 -45.01 27.43
CA SER A 541 123.59 -44.13 28.51
C SER A 541 122.83 -42.82 28.20
N VAL A 542 122.36 -42.56 26.98
CA VAL A 542 121.42 -41.44 26.73
C VAL A 542 120.01 -41.85 27.22
N GLY A 543 119.50 -41.13 28.22
CA GLY A 543 118.45 -41.61 29.10
C GLY A 543 117.06 -41.84 28.48
N GLY A 544 116.40 -42.90 28.94
CA GLY A 544 115.00 -43.24 28.63
C GLY A 544 113.97 -42.16 29.04
N GLU A 545 114.40 -41.09 29.71
CA GLU A 545 113.59 -39.88 29.89
C GLU A 545 113.10 -39.29 28.57
N SER A 546 113.87 -39.39 27.48
CA SER A 546 113.43 -38.87 26.17
C SER A 546 112.22 -39.65 25.67
N LEU A 547 112.29 -40.97 25.72
CA LEU A 547 111.20 -41.87 25.35
C LEU A 547 109.98 -41.67 26.27
N ALA A 548 110.19 -41.52 27.57
CA ALA A 548 109.13 -41.26 28.56
C ALA A 548 108.44 -39.90 28.34
N ARG A 549 109.17 -38.85 27.93
CA ARG A 549 108.59 -37.56 27.52
C ARG A 549 107.73 -37.71 26.28
N SER A 550 108.18 -38.45 25.27
CA SER A 550 107.40 -38.74 24.05
C SER A 550 106.13 -39.54 24.36
N PHE A 551 106.21 -40.57 25.22
CA PHE A 551 105.02 -41.32 25.65
C PHE A 551 104.05 -40.44 26.46
N SER A 552 104.51 -39.61 27.41
CA SER A 552 103.63 -38.69 28.15
C SER A 552 103.03 -37.58 27.27
N ALA A 553 103.70 -37.19 26.18
CA ALA A 553 103.13 -36.28 25.18
C ALA A 553 102.05 -36.98 24.33
N LEU A 554 102.30 -38.23 23.91
CA LEU A 554 101.35 -39.05 23.17
C LEU A 554 100.09 -39.36 24.00
N GLU A 555 100.28 -39.71 25.28
CA GLU A 555 99.22 -39.96 26.26
C GLU A 555 98.27 -38.75 26.39
N LYS A 556 98.81 -37.53 26.48
CA LYS A 556 98.01 -36.29 26.55
C LYS A 556 97.21 -35.98 25.28
N GLU A 557 97.77 -36.27 24.09
CA GLU A 557 97.02 -36.10 22.84
C GLU A 557 95.99 -37.24 22.65
N ILE A 558 96.23 -38.44 23.19
CA ILE A 558 95.24 -39.53 23.28
C ILE A 558 94.09 -39.15 24.23
N ASP A 559 94.38 -38.58 25.40
CA ASP A 559 93.37 -38.05 26.32
C ASP A 559 92.51 -36.97 25.65
N ALA A 560 93.13 -36.08 24.86
CA ALA A 560 92.40 -35.09 24.08
C ALA A 560 91.46 -35.72 23.02
N LEU A 561 91.91 -36.78 22.33
CA LEU A 561 91.06 -37.57 21.42
C LEU A 561 89.92 -38.27 22.15
N VAL A 562 90.16 -38.80 23.36
CA VAL A 562 89.15 -39.42 24.23
C VAL A 562 88.10 -38.40 24.70
N LEU A 563 88.52 -37.20 25.09
CA LEU A 563 87.62 -36.11 25.48
C LEU A 563 86.73 -35.67 24.30
N MET A 564 87.27 -35.57 23.08
CA MET A 564 86.45 -35.31 21.89
C MET A 564 85.48 -36.44 21.58
N ARG A 565 85.93 -37.71 21.64
CA ARG A 565 85.05 -38.90 21.45
C ARG A 565 83.83 -38.83 22.37
N ASP A 566 84.04 -38.48 23.63
CA ASP A 566 82.96 -38.44 24.62
C ASP A 566 82.14 -37.13 24.55
N HIS A 567 82.67 -36.04 23.98
CA HIS A 567 81.86 -34.91 23.54
C HIS A 567 80.90 -35.33 22.40
N TRP A 568 81.42 -35.96 21.35
CA TRP A 568 80.62 -36.45 20.22
C TRP A 568 79.57 -37.49 20.63
N ARG A 569 79.90 -38.37 21.58
CA ARG A 569 78.93 -39.30 22.20
C ARG A 569 77.78 -38.54 22.85
N ARG A 570 78.07 -37.59 23.75
CA ARG A 570 77.04 -36.80 24.47
C ARG A 570 76.18 -35.96 23.53
N GLU A 571 76.76 -35.39 22.49
CA GLU A 571 76.01 -34.57 21.52
C GLU A 571 75.14 -35.42 20.57
N SER A 572 75.57 -36.65 20.27
CA SER A 572 74.73 -37.67 19.60
C SER A 572 73.58 -38.15 20.51
N GLU A 573 73.87 -38.48 21.77
CA GLU A 573 72.87 -38.84 22.79
C GLU A 573 71.90 -37.68 23.11
N LYS A 574 72.30 -36.44 22.86
CA LYS A 574 71.45 -35.25 22.92
C LYS A 574 70.59 -35.13 21.67
N GLN A 575 71.16 -35.17 20.47
CA GLN A 575 70.36 -35.14 19.23
C GLN A 575 69.33 -36.29 19.16
N ALA A 576 69.65 -37.48 19.68
CA ALA A 576 68.71 -38.60 19.78
C ALA A 576 67.59 -38.41 20.83
N ARG A 577 67.74 -37.46 21.78
CA ARG A 577 66.67 -37.00 22.66
C ARG A 577 65.88 -35.87 21.99
N ASP A 578 66.56 -34.86 21.46
CA ASP A 578 65.95 -33.72 20.76
C ASP A 578 65.03 -34.19 19.61
N THR A 579 65.44 -35.19 18.81
CA THR A 579 64.59 -35.77 17.76
C THR A 579 63.40 -36.54 18.31
N LYS A 580 63.56 -37.22 19.45
CA LYS A 580 62.48 -38.01 20.08
C LYS A 580 61.45 -37.11 20.75
N GLU A 581 61.90 -36.00 21.32
CA GLU A 581 61.05 -34.94 21.87
C GLU A 581 60.28 -34.24 20.75
N ALA A 582 60.95 -33.82 19.67
CA ALA A 582 60.28 -33.28 18.47
C ALA A 582 59.27 -34.27 17.87
N GLN A 583 59.60 -35.57 17.79
CA GLN A 583 58.68 -36.60 17.32
C GLN A 583 57.45 -36.77 18.25
N SER A 584 57.62 -36.58 19.56
CA SER A 584 56.49 -36.56 20.51
C SER A 584 55.63 -35.29 20.40
N GLN A 585 56.23 -34.15 20.07
CA GLN A 585 55.50 -32.90 19.80
C GLN A 585 54.67 -33.02 18.51
N VAL A 586 55.24 -33.57 17.43
CA VAL A 586 54.48 -33.89 16.20
C VAL A 586 53.30 -34.81 16.52
N GLN A 587 53.50 -35.88 17.30
CA GLN A 587 52.41 -36.78 17.73
C GLN A 587 51.39 -36.15 18.68
N SER A 588 51.68 -34.98 19.29
CA SER A 588 50.68 -34.20 20.02
C SER A 588 49.89 -33.27 19.10
N LEU A 589 50.57 -32.63 18.15
CA LEU A 589 49.95 -31.76 17.14
C LEU A 589 49.07 -32.55 16.16
N GLU A 590 49.46 -33.78 15.79
CA GLU A 590 48.62 -34.70 15.00
C GLU A 590 47.30 -35.04 15.72
N LYS A 591 47.33 -35.18 17.05
CA LYS A 591 46.14 -35.46 17.87
C LYS A 591 45.30 -34.20 18.10
N GLU A 592 45.94 -33.04 18.27
CA GLU A 592 45.25 -31.76 18.39
C GLU A 592 44.56 -31.40 17.06
N ALA A 593 45.21 -31.65 15.91
CA ALA A 593 44.60 -31.51 14.59
C ALA A 593 43.39 -32.44 14.42
N ALA A 594 43.52 -33.73 14.73
CA ALA A 594 42.38 -34.67 14.67
C ALA A 594 41.23 -34.25 15.58
N ALA A 595 41.52 -33.79 16.81
CA ALA A 595 40.50 -33.26 17.71
C ALA A 595 39.85 -31.97 17.20
N LYS A 596 40.59 -31.12 16.45
CA LYS A 596 40.05 -29.92 15.81
C LYS A 596 39.20 -30.23 14.58
N ASP A 597 39.53 -31.29 13.83
CA ASP A 597 38.68 -31.78 12.74
C ASP A 597 37.36 -32.37 13.29
N ASP A 598 37.40 -33.11 14.41
CA ASP A 598 36.21 -33.60 15.12
C ASP A 598 35.37 -32.46 15.72
N GLU A 599 35.97 -31.47 16.39
CA GLU A 599 35.29 -30.24 16.86
C GLU A 599 34.63 -29.49 15.68
N PHE A 600 35.36 -29.30 14.58
CA PHE A 600 34.84 -28.60 13.40
C PHE A 600 33.64 -29.35 12.82
N LYS A 601 33.72 -30.68 12.74
CA LYS A 601 32.62 -31.53 12.28
C LYS A 601 31.39 -31.42 13.19
N GLU A 602 31.57 -31.45 14.51
CA GLU A 602 30.47 -31.22 15.47
C GLU A 602 29.82 -29.84 15.27
N THR A 603 30.62 -28.78 15.08
CA THR A 603 30.06 -27.45 14.79
C THR A 603 29.33 -27.37 13.45
N MET A 604 29.77 -28.11 12.42
CA MET A 604 29.08 -28.18 11.14
C MET A 604 27.75 -28.96 11.23
N GLU A 605 27.71 -30.04 12.01
CA GLU A 605 26.47 -30.80 12.28
C GLU A 605 25.46 -29.96 13.11
N GLU A 606 25.93 -29.19 14.11
CA GLU A 606 25.10 -28.24 14.87
C GLU A 606 24.60 -27.07 13.99
N VAL A 607 25.45 -26.50 13.13
CA VAL A 607 25.04 -25.45 12.17
C VAL A 607 23.99 -25.99 11.20
N ALA A 608 24.16 -27.21 10.67
CA ALA A 608 23.15 -27.86 9.82
C ALA A 608 21.82 -28.09 10.57
N ARG A 609 21.88 -28.49 11.86
CA ARG A 609 20.70 -28.65 12.73
C ARG A 609 19.99 -27.31 12.98
N VAL A 610 20.73 -26.23 13.20
CA VAL A 610 20.20 -24.88 13.38
C VAL A 610 19.56 -24.36 12.08
N HIS A 611 20.19 -24.56 10.92
CA HIS A 611 19.59 -24.22 9.63
C HIS A 611 18.31 -25.01 9.35
N SER A 612 18.30 -26.31 9.62
CA SER A 612 17.11 -27.16 9.49
C SER A 612 15.96 -26.68 10.38
N LYS A 613 16.25 -26.37 11.66
CA LYS A 613 15.26 -25.82 12.61
C LYS A 613 14.73 -24.44 12.17
N ASN A 614 15.60 -23.53 11.73
CA ASN A 614 15.21 -22.21 11.26
C ASN A 614 14.36 -22.29 9.97
N ALA A 615 14.71 -23.17 9.03
CA ALA A 615 13.91 -23.43 7.84
C ALA A 615 12.53 -24.01 8.20
N GLN A 616 12.44 -24.89 9.20
CA GLN A 616 11.17 -25.42 9.70
C GLN A 616 10.34 -24.33 10.40
N GLU A 617 10.95 -23.47 11.22
CA GLU A 617 10.28 -22.34 11.88
C GLU A 617 9.77 -21.30 10.86
N GLN A 618 10.54 -21.01 9.82
CA GLN A 618 10.09 -20.18 8.68
C GLN A 618 8.93 -20.84 7.94
N LYS A 619 8.99 -22.15 7.66
CA LYS A 619 7.90 -22.88 7.02
C LYS A 619 6.60 -22.80 7.84
N SER A 620 6.69 -23.03 9.15
CA SER A 620 5.53 -22.88 10.06
C SER A 620 5.01 -21.44 10.12
N HIS A 621 5.87 -20.43 10.04
CA HIS A 621 5.46 -19.02 9.95
C HIS A 621 4.73 -18.72 8.63
N PHE A 622 5.19 -19.25 7.49
CA PHE A 622 4.51 -19.10 6.21
C PHE A 622 3.16 -19.85 6.19
N GLU A 623 3.10 -21.05 6.75
CA GLU A 623 1.86 -21.82 6.91
C GLU A 623 0.83 -21.08 7.78
N GLN A 624 1.27 -20.46 8.89
CA GLN A 624 0.41 -19.60 9.70
C GLN A 624 -0.08 -18.37 8.92
N CYS A 625 0.81 -17.65 8.23
CA CYS A 625 0.41 -16.47 7.44
C CYS A 625 -0.57 -16.81 6.31
N VAL A 626 -0.45 -18.00 5.69
CA VAL A 626 -1.43 -18.48 4.70
C VAL A 626 -2.78 -18.75 5.37
N ALA A 627 -2.81 -19.43 6.52
CA ALA A 627 -4.05 -19.68 7.26
C ALA A 627 -4.72 -18.38 7.75
N ASP A 628 -3.93 -17.39 8.19
CA ASP A 628 -4.41 -16.07 8.59
C ASP A 628 -5.05 -15.35 7.39
N VAL A 629 -4.37 -15.30 6.24
CA VAL A 629 -4.88 -14.70 4.98
C VAL A 629 -6.10 -15.44 4.42
N GLU A 630 -6.17 -16.77 4.54
CA GLU A 630 -7.37 -17.53 4.18
C GLU A 630 -8.55 -17.20 5.10
N SER A 631 -8.30 -16.94 6.39
CA SER A 631 -9.34 -16.49 7.34
C SER A 631 -9.82 -15.06 7.06
N GLU A 632 -8.90 -14.14 6.73
CA GLU A 632 -9.25 -12.78 6.31
C GLU A 632 -10.03 -12.79 4.99
N ARG A 633 -9.61 -13.61 4.02
CA ARG A 633 -10.36 -13.81 2.77
C ARG A 633 -11.76 -14.34 3.06
N ALA A 634 -11.93 -15.35 3.89
CA ALA A 634 -13.24 -15.89 4.24
C ALA A 634 -14.15 -14.83 4.88
N ALA A 635 -13.61 -14.02 5.79
CA ALA A 635 -14.35 -12.90 6.42
C ALA A 635 -14.71 -11.79 5.42
N LEU A 636 -13.82 -11.47 4.47
CA LEU A 636 -14.11 -10.53 3.38
C LEU A 636 -15.17 -11.09 2.41
N GLU A 637 -15.15 -12.40 2.15
CA GLU A 637 -16.11 -13.08 1.27
C GLU A 637 -17.51 -13.13 1.91
N THR A 638 -17.64 -13.30 3.24
CA THR A 638 -18.91 -13.14 3.96
C THR A 638 -19.36 -11.67 4.02
N ASN A 639 -18.46 -10.72 4.30
CA ASN A 639 -18.80 -9.29 4.31
C ASN A 639 -19.33 -8.82 2.94
N LEU A 640 -18.75 -9.33 1.84
CA LEU A 640 -19.19 -9.03 0.48
C LEU A 640 -20.58 -9.61 0.19
N GLN A 641 -20.90 -10.80 0.72
CA GLN A 641 -22.24 -11.38 0.63
C GLN A 641 -23.28 -10.58 1.46
N GLU A 642 -22.92 -10.11 2.65
CA GLU A 642 -23.79 -9.23 3.45
C GLU A 642 -24.04 -7.88 2.78
N GLU A 643 -23.01 -7.23 2.24
CA GLU A 643 -23.16 -5.97 1.49
C GLU A 643 -23.95 -6.16 0.18
N ALA A 644 -23.81 -7.32 -0.49
CA ALA A 644 -24.65 -7.66 -1.63
C ALA A 644 -26.13 -7.81 -1.23
N ALA A 645 -26.42 -8.43 -0.08
CA ALA A 645 -27.79 -8.53 0.44
C ALA A 645 -28.37 -7.15 0.81
N LYS A 646 -27.61 -6.30 1.52
CA LYS A 646 -28.01 -4.92 1.85
C LYS A 646 -28.32 -4.11 0.59
N ARG A 647 -27.50 -4.22 -0.46
CA ARG A 647 -27.76 -3.54 -1.74
C ARG A 647 -29.05 -3.97 -2.43
N VAL A 648 -29.49 -5.22 -2.26
CA VAL A 648 -30.80 -5.67 -2.77
C VAL A 648 -31.93 -5.04 -1.94
N GLU A 649 -31.81 -4.98 -0.62
CA GLU A 649 -32.77 -4.30 0.26
C GLU A 649 -32.85 -2.78 -0.04
N GLU A 650 -31.71 -2.13 -0.24
CA GLU A 650 -31.63 -0.72 -0.66
C GLU A 650 -32.27 -0.50 -2.05
N GLN A 651 -32.07 -1.41 -3.01
CA GLN A 651 -32.74 -1.35 -4.32
C GLN A 651 -34.25 -1.49 -4.21
N GLU A 652 -34.75 -2.42 -3.38
CA GLU A 652 -36.19 -2.49 -3.11
C GLU A 652 -36.72 -1.22 -2.44
N ASN A 653 -35.98 -0.67 -1.48
CA ASN A 653 -36.41 0.53 -0.74
C ASN A 653 -36.37 1.78 -1.62
N ASN A 654 -35.42 1.86 -2.56
CA ASN A 654 -35.39 2.88 -3.60
C ASN A 654 -36.55 2.72 -4.60
N ALA A 655 -36.92 1.49 -4.98
CA ALA A 655 -38.10 1.24 -5.81
C ALA A 655 -39.42 1.64 -5.10
N LYS A 656 -39.54 1.35 -3.79
CA LYS A 656 -40.66 1.80 -2.94
C LYS A 656 -40.72 3.34 -2.85
N LEU A 657 -39.57 4.01 -2.75
CA LEU A 657 -39.48 5.48 -2.78
C LEU A 657 -39.86 6.07 -4.14
N GLN A 658 -39.38 5.49 -5.26
CA GLN A 658 -39.75 5.93 -6.60
C GLN A 658 -41.26 5.82 -6.82
N GLN A 659 -41.90 4.72 -6.41
CA GLN A 659 -43.36 4.56 -6.50
C GLN A 659 -44.14 5.65 -5.73
N VAL A 660 -43.58 6.15 -4.61
CA VAL A 660 -44.16 7.26 -3.85
C VAL A 660 -43.94 8.61 -4.55
N VAL A 661 -42.78 8.82 -5.19
CA VAL A 661 -42.50 10.01 -6.01
C VAL A 661 -43.42 10.06 -7.23
N ASP A 662 -43.53 8.96 -7.97
CA ASP A 662 -44.40 8.83 -9.15
C ASP A 662 -45.86 9.18 -8.79
N GLY A 663 -46.35 8.66 -7.65
CA GLY A 663 -47.69 8.98 -7.13
C GLY A 663 -47.88 10.45 -6.74
N PHE A 664 -46.84 11.14 -6.28
CA PHE A 664 -46.90 12.59 -6.07
C PHE A 664 -46.89 13.37 -7.38
N GLU A 665 -46.15 12.92 -8.41
CA GLU A 665 -46.15 13.55 -9.74
C GLU A 665 -47.52 13.41 -10.44
N GLU A 666 -48.21 12.28 -10.28
CA GLU A 666 -49.61 12.11 -10.74
C GLU A 666 -50.59 13.09 -10.07
N ASP A 667 -50.32 13.52 -8.84
CA ASP A 667 -51.14 14.46 -8.06
C ASP A 667 -50.82 15.94 -8.31
N VAL A 668 -49.64 16.29 -8.86
CA VAL A 668 -49.25 17.68 -9.19
C VAL A 668 -50.31 18.41 -10.05
N PRO A 669 -50.90 17.81 -11.11
CA PRO A 669 -51.99 18.44 -11.88
C PRO A 669 -53.24 18.74 -11.04
N VAL A 670 -53.52 17.94 -10.02
CA VAL A 670 -54.66 18.12 -9.10
C VAL A 670 -54.41 19.34 -8.22
N PHE A 671 -53.23 19.41 -7.58
CA PHE A 671 -52.84 20.57 -6.78
C PHE A 671 -52.78 21.87 -7.60
N ALA A 672 -52.21 21.83 -8.81
CA ALA A 672 -52.20 22.97 -9.73
C ALA A 672 -53.62 23.45 -10.08
N THR A 673 -54.55 22.51 -10.34
CA THR A 673 -55.96 22.83 -10.64
C THR A 673 -56.68 23.43 -9.44
N ILE A 674 -56.43 22.93 -8.22
CA ILE A 674 -56.97 23.49 -6.97
C ILE A 674 -56.44 24.92 -6.76
N LEU A 675 -55.15 25.17 -6.98
CA LEU A 675 -54.54 26.50 -6.87
C LEU A 675 -55.18 27.48 -7.86
N HIS A 676 -55.39 27.04 -9.11
CA HIS A 676 -56.01 27.85 -10.16
C HIS A 676 -57.47 28.19 -9.84
N LEU A 677 -58.23 27.25 -9.27
CA LEU A 677 -59.59 27.51 -8.75
C LEU A 677 -59.59 28.51 -7.60
N PHE A 678 -58.61 28.43 -6.69
CA PHE A 678 -58.50 29.38 -5.58
C PHE A 678 -58.26 30.81 -6.07
N VAL A 679 -57.32 31.00 -7.01
CA VAL A 679 -57.04 32.31 -7.64
C VAL A 679 -58.27 32.84 -8.39
N LEU A 680 -58.91 32.03 -9.23
CA LEU A 680 -60.02 32.48 -10.07
C LEU A 680 -61.32 32.78 -9.31
N VAL A 681 -61.57 32.12 -8.16
CA VAL A 681 -62.85 32.23 -7.43
C VAL A 681 -62.71 33.02 -6.13
N VAL A 682 -61.68 32.77 -5.32
CA VAL A 682 -61.59 33.32 -3.95
C VAL A 682 -61.07 34.75 -3.97
N GLN A 683 -60.06 35.06 -4.80
CA GLN A 683 -59.47 36.40 -4.87
C GLN A 683 -60.47 37.48 -5.34
N PRO A 684 -61.31 37.27 -6.38
CA PRO A 684 -62.35 38.24 -6.75
C PRO A 684 -63.44 38.40 -5.69
N LEU A 685 -63.81 37.32 -4.98
CA LEU A 685 -64.80 37.39 -3.89
C LEU A 685 -64.27 38.20 -2.69
N ILE A 686 -63.00 38.04 -2.32
CA ILE A 686 -62.37 38.86 -1.27
C ILE A 686 -62.39 40.35 -1.65
N LEU A 687 -62.08 40.69 -2.91
CA LEU A 687 -62.14 42.07 -3.40
C LEU A 687 -63.57 42.63 -3.36
N GLN A 688 -64.56 41.89 -3.87
CA GLN A 688 -65.97 42.31 -3.83
C GLN A 688 -66.49 42.50 -2.40
N VAL A 689 -66.13 41.62 -1.46
CA VAL A 689 -66.48 41.75 -0.05
C VAL A 689 -65.79 42.98 0.59
N SER A 690 -64.54 43.26 0.23
CA SER A 690 -63.83 44.46 0.67
C SER A 690 -64.52 45.74 0.20
N ASP A 691 -64.90 45.82 -1.07
CA ASP A 691 -65.60 46.97 -1.65
C ASP A 691 -67.00 47.16 -1.06
N LEU A 692 -67.76 46.08 -0.87
CA LEU A 692 -69.06 46.14 -0.18
C LEU A 692 -68.92 46.59 1.28
N LEU A 693 -67.86 46.18 1.98
CA LEU A 693 -67.54 46.67 3.32
C LEU A 693 -67.08 48.14 3.32
N ALA A 694 -66.42 48.62 2.26
CA ALA A 694 -66.08 50.04 2.09
C ALA A 694 -67.33 50.90 1.81
N GLN A 695 -68.21 50.45 0.92
CA GLN A 695 -69.51 51.08 0.65
C GLN A 695 -70.39 51.11 1.90
N LYS A 696 -70.47 50.01 2.67
CA LYS A 696 -71.16 50.00 3.97
C LYS A 696 -70.59 51.05 4.92
N ARG A 697 -69.26 51.16 5.06
CA ARG A 697 -68.61 52.20 5.88
C ARG A 697 -68.92 53.62 5.38
N TYR A 698 -69.04 53.84 4.07
CA TYR A 698 -69.44 55.13 3.50
C TYR A 698 -70.89 55.47 3.86
N LEU A 699 -71.84 54.57 3.58
CA LEU A 699 -73.27 54.77 3.87
C LEU A 699 -73.54 54.94 5.37
N THR A 700 -72.84 54.20 6.24
CA THR A 700 -72.95 54.42 7.70
C THR A 700 -72.48 55.82 8.12
N ARG A 701 -71.48 56.40 7.44
CA ARG A 701 -71.03 57.78 7.70
C ARG A 701 -71.99 58.83 7.16
N GLU A 702 -72.66 58.60 6.02
CA GLU A 702 -73.70 59.52 5.54
C GLU A 702 -74.96 59.45 6.41
N ASN A 703 -75.44 58.26 6.77
CA ASN A 703 -76.57 58.16 7.70
C ASN A 703 -76.28 58.80 9.06
N ALA A 704 -75.05 58.71 9.57
CA ALA A 704 -74.65 59.42 10.78
C ALA A 704 -74.65 60.96 10.61
N LYS A 705 -74.21 61.47 9.45
CA LYS A 705 -74.30 62.91 9.12
C LYS A 705 -75.74 63.39 8.95
N LEU A 706 -76.59 62.58 8.31
CA LEU A 706 -78.01 62.89 8.13
C LEU A 706 -78.74 62.90 9.46
N ALA A 707 -78.51 61.90 10.33
CA ALA A 707 -79.03 61.89 11.69
C ALA A 707 -78.53 63.11 12.50
N GLN A 708 -77.26 63.49 12.41
CA GLN A 708 -76.73 64.68 13.07
C GLN A 708 -77.31 65.99 12.50
N ALA A 709 -77.61 66.06 11.20
CA ALA A 709 -78.31 67.20 10.60
C ALA A 709 -79.79 67.26 11.05
N GLN A 710 -80.41 66.10 11.25
CA GLN A 710 -81.78 65.97 11.75
C GLN A 710 -81.87 66.37 13.23
N GLU A 711 -80.91 65.94 14.06
CA GLU A 711 -80.69 66.38 15.44
C GLU A 711 -80.45 67.90 15.53
N GLN A 712 -79.68 68.48 14.59
CA GLN A 712 -79.52 69.95 14.50
C GLN A 712 -80.82 70.66 14.12
N ILE A 713 -81.65 70.08 13.23
CA ILE A 713 -82.97 70.61 12.89
C ILE A 713 -83.92 70.53 14.10
N GLU A 714 -83.87 69.45 14.89
CA GLU A 714 -84.63 69.34 16.14
C GLU A 714 -84.14 70.33 17.20
N CYS A 715 -82.83 70.54 17.35
CA CYS A 715 -82.28 71.58 18.25
C CYS A 715 -82.74 72.99 17.83
N ILE A 716 -82.72 73.31 16.53
CA ILE A 716 -83.27 74.58 16.01
C ILE A 716 -84.77 74.68 16.30
N GLY A 717 -85.52 73.59 16.12
CA GLY A 717 -86.95 73.51 16.46
C GLY A 717 -87.24 73.66 17.96
N GLN A 718 -86.32 73.23 18.83
CA GLN A 718 -86.42 73.35 20.27
C GLN A 718 -86.09 74.77 20.75
N VAL A 719 -85.02 75.38 20.22
CA VAL A 719 -84.69 76.80 20.48
C VAL A 719 -85.81 77.73 20.01
N LEU A 720 -86.42 77.46 18.84
CA LEU A 720 -87.60 78.21 18.36
C LEU A 720 -88.86 78.00 19.23
N LYS A 721 -88.89 76.96 20.06
CA LYS A 721 -89.93 76.67 21.05
C LYS A 721 -89.69 77.45 22.34
N GLU A 722 -88.44 77.49 22.80
CA GLU A 722 -87.99 78.15 24.03
C GLU A 722 -87.94 79.67 23.89
N MET A 723 -87.72 80.18 22.68
CA MET A 723 -87.86 81.61 22.33
C MET A 723 -89.32 82.12 22.32
N ILE A 724 -90.33 81.31 22.67
CA ILE A 724 -91.73 81.72 22.81
C ILE A 724 -92.09 81.79 24.31
N PRO A 725 -92.17 82.99 24.92
CA PRO A 725 -92.32 83.12 26.38
C PRO A 725 -93.67 82.60 26.91
N ALA A 726 -93.62 81.74 27.92
CA ALA A 726 -94.79 81.11 28.55
C ALA A 726 -95.53 82.02 29.58
N THR A 727 -95.58 83.34 29.36
CA THR A 727 -96.16 84.33 30.30
C THR A 727 -97.07 85.36 29.62
N ALA A 728 -98.02 84.88 28.83
CA ALA A 728 -99.13 85.69 28.28
C ALA A 728 -100.49 85.03 28.56
N GLN A 729 -100.90 84.98 29.83
CA GLN A 729 -102.30 84.65 30.15
C GLN A 729 -103.22 85.81 29.73
N ASN A 730 -104.39 85.45 29.20
CA ASN A 730 -105.56 86.32 29.02
C ASN A 730 -105.37 87.54 28.10
N GLU A 731 -105.37 87.31 26.78
CA GLU A 731 -106.56 87.66 25.97
C GLU A 731 -106.57 87.12 24.52
N GLU A 732 -105.43 86.70 23.94
CA GLU A 732 -105.34 86.23 22.54
C GLU A 732 -106.05 84.87 22.23
N LYS A 733 -106.90 84.35 23.14
CA LYS A 733 -107.68 83.10 23.02
C LYS A 733 -108.62 83.04 21.79
N ILE A 734 -108.83 84.16 21.10
CA ILE A 734 -109.71 84.27 19.92
C ILE A 734 -108.91 84.23 18.59
N LYS A 735 -107.69 84.79 18.52
CA LYS A 735 -106.93 84.93 17.25
C LYS A 735 -106.04 83.73 16.93
N GLU A 736 -105.49 83.04 17.93
CA GLU A 736 -104.60 81.90 17.68
C GLU A 736 -105.33 80.68 17.07
N ARG A 737 -106.65 80.57 17.31
CA ARG A 737 -107.53 79.53 16.74
C ARG A 737 -107.62 79.57 15.20
N GLN A 738 -107.29 80.69 14.56
CA GLN A 738 -107.12 80.75 13.10
C GLN A 738 -105.70 80.37 12.65
N ARG A 739 -104.65 80.92 13.29
CA ARG A 739 -103.26 80.64 12.89
C ARG A 739 -102.89 79.16 12.97
N ARG A 740 -103.31 78.44 14.02
CA ARG A 740 -103.08 76.99 14.16
C ARG A 740 -103.84 76.14 13.11
N ARG A 741 -104.90 76.65 12.49
CA ARG A 741 -105.61 75.98 11.37
C ARG A 741 -104.93 76.23 10.01
N VAL A 742 -104.36 77.41 9.79
CA VAL A 742 -103.61 77.73 8.56
C VAL A 742 -102.27 76.99 8.54
N PHE A 743 -101.49 77.04 9.64
CA PHE A 743 -100.17 76.38 9.68
C PHE A 743 -100.26 74.87 9.48
N ARG A 744 -101.24 74.20 10.10
CA ARG A 744 -101.50 72.76 9.87
C ARG A 744 -101.93 72.46 8.43
N ARG A 745 -102.64 73.36 7.74
CA ARG A 745 -102.97 73.18 6.31
C ARG A 745 -101.77 73.42 5.38
N VAL A 746 -100.89 74.36 5.70
CA VAL A 746 -99.65 74.60 4.93
C VAL A 746 -98.69 73.41 5.05
N VAL A 747 -98.47 72.88 6.26
CA VAL A 747 -97.59 71.70 6.45
C VAL A 747 -98.15 70.46 5.76
N ILE A 748 -99.47 70.24 5.81
CA ILE A 748 -100.12 69.12 5.08
C ILE A 748 -100.06 69.31 3.55
N ALA A 749 -100.16 70.55 3.05
CA ALA A 749 -100.00 70.83 1.62
C ALA A 749 -98.56 70.62 1.11
N VAL A 750 -97.56 70.98 1.92
CA VAL A 750 -96.13 70.77 1.59
C VAL A 750 -95.74 69.28 1.63
N ALA A 751 -96.40 68.47 2.46
CA ALA A 751 -96.13 67.04 2.57
C ALA A 751 -96.73 66.18 1.43
N TYR A 752 -97.68 66.70 0.64
CA TYR A 752 -98.43 65.92 -0.36
C TYR A 752 -98.56 66.62 -1.75
N GLY A 753 -97.71 67.61 -2.05
CA GLY A 753 -97.70 68.33 -3.33
C GLY A 753 -96.62 67.86 -4.31
N LEU A 754 -96.94 66.89 -5.17
CA LEU A 754 -96.10 66.53 -6.32
C LEU A 754 -96.20 67.54 -7.48
N SER A 755 -95.17 67.57 -8.32
CA SER A 755 -95.13 68.13 -9.69
C SER A 755 -95.28 69.64 -9.92
N ALA A 756 -94.12 70.27 -10.22
CA ALA A 756 -93.93 71.33 -11.23
C ALA A 756 -94.41 72.78 -10.88
N PRO A 757 -94.08 73.81 -11.71
CA PRO A 757 -92.70 74.29 -11.79
C PRO A 757 -92.54 75.84 -11.75
N LEU A 758 -91.29 76.29 -11.53
CA LEU A 758 -90.74 77.63 -11.82
C LEU A 758 -91.41 78.88 -11.20
N LYS A 759 -90.65 79.57 -10.35
CA LYS A 759 -90.14 80.93 -10.70
C LYS A 759 -88.94 81.33 -9.82
N MET A 760 -87.95 81.97 -10.45
CA MET A 760 -86.83 82.63 -9.76
C MET A 760 -87.30 83.97 -9.17
N VAL A 761 -86.58 84.52 -8.17
CA VAL A 761 -86.02 85.89 -8.25
C VAL A 761 -84.96 86.19 -7.17
N LYS A 762 -83.73 86.43 -7.64
CA LYS A 762 -82.68 87.37 -7.17
C LYS A 762 -82.16 87.38 -5.71
N SER A 763 -80.97 86.77 -5.56
CA SER A 763 -79.77 87.32 -4.89
C SER A 763 -79.71 87.30 -3.34
N ARG A 764 -78.54 87.32 -2.69
CA ARG A 764 -77.16 87.71 -3.11
C ARG A 764 -76.08 86.65 -2.75
N LYS A 765 -74.89 86.80 -3.36
CA LYS A 765 -73.65 85.98 -3.27
C LYS A 765 -73.17 85.79 -1.80
N THR A 766 -72.39 84.76 -1.40
CA THR A 766 -71.12 84.23 -1.97
C THR A 766 -70.96 82.70 -1.79
N THR A 767 -70.91 81.88 -2.85
CA THR A 767 -69.69 81.43 -3.58
C THR A 767 -68.66 80.61 -2.78
N SER A 768 -68.81 79.28 -2.81
CA SER A 768 -67.70 78.35 -3.10
C SER A 768 -68.23 77.23 -4.00
N THR A 769 -67.48 76.87 -5.05
CA THR A 769 -67.91 75.92 -6.10
C THR A 769 -67.04 74.68 -6.09
N LEU A 770 -67.64 73.49 -6.22
CA LEU A 770 -67.13 72.43 -7.10
C LEU A 770 -68.11 71.26 -7.28
N SER A 771 -68.59 71.09 -8.52
CA SER A 771 -69.00 69.83 -9.17
C SER A 771 -69.77 68.77 -8.37
N SER A 772 -71.04 69.02 -8.05
CA SER A 772 -72.01 67.94 -7.83
C SER A 772 -72.50 67.36 -9.16
N GLN A 773 -71.75 66.41 -9.75
CA GLN A 773 -72.32 65.53 -10.77
C GLN A 773 -73.19 64.48 -10.09
N SER A 774 -74.46 64.40 -10.47
CA SER A 774 -75.39 63.39 -9.97
C SER A 774 -75.14 62.05 -10.68
N THR A 775 -74.29 61.21 -10.10
CA THR A 775 -74.02 59.86 -10.61
C THR A 775 -75.29 59.01 -10.54
N ILE A 776 -76.00 58.87 -11.65
CA ILE A 776 -77.19 58.03 -11.74
C ILE A 776 -76.75 56.58 -11.50
N ILE A 777 -77.17 56.00 -10.38
CA ILE A 777 -76.90 54.61 -10.04
C ILE A 777 -77.74 53.72 -10.97
N LYS A 778 -77.17 53.39 -12.13
CA LYS A 778 -77.59 52.20 -12.89
C LYS A 778 -77.22 50.98 -12.06
N VAL A 779 -78.17 50.48 -11.28
CA VAL A 779 -78.12 49.11 -10.76
C VAL A 779 -78.16 48.19 -11.98
N LEU A 780 -76.98 47.73 -12.41
CA LEU A 780 -76.90 46.64 -13.36
C LEU A 780 -77.56 45.41 -12.72
N PRO A 781 -78.49 44.72 -13.41
CA PRO A 781 -78.94 43.41 -12.97
C PRO A 781 -77.71 42.49 -12.82
N PRO A 782 -77.71 41.54 -11.86
CA PRO A 782 -76.63 40.57 -11.77
C PRO A 782 -76.56 39.80 -13.10
N GLN A 783 -75.45 39.93 -13.82
CA GLN A 783 -75.22 39.12 -15.02
C GLN A 783 -75.24 37.65 -14.63
N GLN A 784 -76.04 36.85 -15.33
CA GLN A 784 -76.16 35.41 -15.10
C GLN A 784 -74.96 34.65 -15.70
N THR A 785 -73.75 34.98 -15.26
CA THR A 785 -72.51 34.27 -15.63
C THR A 785 -72.49 32.83 -15.10
N SER A 786 -73.27 32.53 -14.06
CA SER A 786 -73.48 31.19 -13.49
C SER A 786 -74.08 30.15 -14.44
N SER A 787 -74.50 30.54 -15.66
CA SER A 787 -75.15 29.67 -16.64
C SER A 787 -74.21 29.00 -17.65
N ARG A 788 -72.91 29.34 -17.66
CA ARG A 788 -71.93 28.87 -18.68
C ARG A 788 -70.75 28.05 -18.17
N LEU A 789 -70.66 27.77 -16.87
CA LEU A 789 -69.82 26.66 -16.38
C LEU A 789 -70.61 25.36 -16.53
N SER A 790 -70.29 24.56 -17.56
CA SER A 790 -70.89 23.25 -17.74
C SER A 790 -70.46 22.31 -16.60
N LEU A 791 -71.37 22.01 -15.68
CA LEU A 791 -71.14 21.05 -14.59
C LEU A 791 -70.95 19.61 -15.09
N ARG A 792 -71.41 19.30 -16.32
CA ARG A 792 -71.46 17.95 -16.89
C ARG A 792 -70.07 17.31 -17.08
N PRO A 793 -69.07 17.93 -17.76
CA PRO A 793 -67.74 17.33 -17.92
C PRO A 793 -66.96 17.23 -16.61
N LEU A 794 -67.28 18.07 -15.63
CA LEU A 794 -66.66 18.06 -14.29
C LEU A 794 -67.20 16.87 -13.48
N LEU A 795 -68.52 16.64 -13.51
CA LEU A 795 -69.15 15.44 -12.95
C LEU A 795 -68.72 14.16 -13.68
N GLU A 796 -68.53 14.19 -15.00
CA GLU A 796 -68.04 13.04 -15.78
C GLU A 796 -66.56 12.73 -15.51
N ARG A 797 -65.71 13.74 -15.23
CA ARG A 797 -64.34 13.50 -14.74
C ARG A 797 -64.33 12.93 -13.33
N LEU A 798 -65.12 13.48 -12.40
CA LEU A 798 -65.23 12.95 -11.03
C LEU A 798 -65.78 11.50 -11.00
N LYS A 799 -66.67 11.16 -11.94
CA LYS A 799 -67.19 9.78 -12.13
C LYS A 799 -66.16 8.80 -12.72
N LYS A 800 -65.00 9.27 -13.20
CA LYS A 800 -63.89 8.43 -13.68
C LYS A 800 -62.78 8.21 -12.63
N MET A 801 -62.91 8.77 -11.43
CA MET A 801 -61.87 8.73 -10.38
C MET A 801 -62.30 7.95 -9.12
N ASP A 802 -63.39 7.18 -9.18
CA ASP A 802 -64.03 6.42 -8.07
C ASP A 802 -64.43 7.20 -6.79
N ILE A 803 -64.09 8.49 -6.70
CA ILE A 803 -64.53 9.44 -5.67
C ILE A 803 -66.07 9.47 -5.55
N THR A 804 -66.80 9.05 -6.58
CA THR A 804 -68.27 8.91 -6.62
C THR A 804 -68.87 8.19 -5.41
N GLY A 805 -68.23 7.16 -4.86
CA GLY A 805 -68.75 6.46 -3.68
C GLY A 805 -68.81 7.36 -2.43
N LYS A 806 -67.74 8.12 -2.17
CA LYS A 806 -67.66 9.07 -1.04
C LYS A 806 -68.48 10.34 -1.32
N ALA A 807 -68.51 10.80 -2.57
CA ALA A 807 -69.31 11.97 -2.97
C ALA A 807 -70.83 11.72 -2.86
N ALA A 808 -71.31 10.52 -3.20
CA ALA A 808 -72.71 10.13 -3.01
C ALA A 808 -73.10 10.17 -1.53
N GLN A 809 -72.27 9.62 -0.65
CA GLN A 809 -72.49 9.62 0.80
C GLN A 809 -72.56 11.05 1.40
N VAL A 810 -71.79 11.99 0.84
CA VAL A 810 -71.86 13.43 1.16
C VAL A 810 -73.11 14.12 0.58
N MET A 811 -73.69 13.61 -0.52
CA MET A 811 -74.96 14.13 -1.06
C MET A 811 -76.18 13.62 -0.28
N GLU A 812 -76.25 12.31 0.02
CA GLU A 812 -77.35 11.71 0.78
C GLU A 812 -77.48 12.31 2.19
N SER A 813 -76.34 12.57 2.85
CA SER A 813 -76.32 13.21 4.18
C SER A 813 -76.73 14.70 4.19
N ASN A 814 -77.01 15.31 3.02
CA ASN A 814 -77.69 16.61 2.95
C ASN A 814 -79.21 16.50 2.75
N ALA A 815 -79.75 15.32 2.39
CA ALA A 815 -81.19 15.15 2.13
C ALA A 815 -82.04 15.09 3.42
N THR A 816 -81.42 14.79 4.56
CA THR A 816 -82.11 14.52 5.84
C THR A 816 -82.20 15.73 6.78
N LEU A 817 -81.65 16.89 6.42
CA LEU A 817 -81.66 18.11 7.24
C LEU A 817 -82.37 19.27 6.53
N SER A 818 -83.70 19.31 6.69
CA SER A 818 -84.54 20.44 6.27
C SER A 818 -84.26 21.68 7.13
N GLY A 819 -83.85 22.80 6.51
CA GLY A 819 -83.60 24.06 7.21
C GLY A 819 -82.87 25.12 6.37
N HIS A 820 -83.63 26.03 5.75
CA HIS A 820 -83.20 27.19 4.95
C HIS A 820 -81.73 27.66 5.04
N LEU A 821 -80.97 27.43 3.96
CA LEU A 821 -79.97 28.36 3.40
C LEU A 821 -79.66 27.95 1.95
N PRO A 822 -79.42 28.89 0.99
CA PRO A 822 -79.04 28.52 -0.36
C PRO A 822 -77.67 27.83 -0.39
N SER A 823 -77.60 26.65 -1.00
CA SER A 823 -76.37 25.87 -1.15
C SER A 823 -75.41 26.52 -2.16
N SER A 824 -74.58 27.45 -1.67
CA SER A 824 -73.50 28.02 -2.47
C SER A 824 -72.53 26.92 -2.93
N LEU A 825 -71.99 27.04 -4.15
CA LEU A 825 -71.05 26.06 -4.71
C LEU A 825 -69.82 25.85 -3.81
N GLY A 826 -69.36 26.92 -3.13
CA GLY A 826 -68.27 26.85 -2.15
C GLY A 826 -68.57 25.93 -0.97
N THR A 827 -69.82 25.85 -0.50
CA THR A 827 -70.23 24.93 0.59
C THR A 827 -70.16 23.47 0.16
N LEU A 828 -70.43 23.17 -1.12
CA LEU A 828 -70.30 21.83 -1.68
C LEU A 828 -68.83 21.44 -1.83
N ILE A 829 -68.01 22.32 -2.41
CA ILE A 829 -66.56 22.11 -2.57
C ILE A 829 -65.88 21.91 -1.21
N LEU A 830 -66.21 22.72 -0.20
CA LEU A 830 -65.67 22.60 1.16
C LEU A 830 -65.97 21.23 1.78
N LYS A 831 -67.20 20.71 1.61
CA LYS A 831 -67.59 19.38 2.09
C LYS A 831 -66.88 18.24 1.37
N VAL A 832 -66.59 18.39 0.07
CA VAL A 832 -65.80 17.40 -0.69
C VAL A 832 -64.33 17.40 -0.23
N VAL A 833 -63.71 18.57 -0.10
CA VAL A 833 -62.31 18.70 0.38
C VAL A 833 -62.14 18.15 1.80
N MET A 834 -63.10 18.40 2.69
CA MET A 834 -63.13 17.83 4.05
C MET A 834 -63.32 16.30 4.07
N ALA A 835 -63.86 15.70 3.00
CA ALA A 835 -64.04 14.26 2.87
C ALA A 835 -62.85 13.56 2.18
N THR A 836 -62.04 14.28 1.40
CA THR A 836 -60.79 13.77 0.80
C THR A 836 -59.58 13.93 1.72
N ASN A 837 -59.51 15.01 2.51
CA ASN A 837 -58.42 15.24 3.48
C ASN A 837 -58.98 15.72 4.83
N PRO A 838 -59.08 14.83 5.84
CA PRO A 838 -59.60 15.20 7.18
C PRO A 838 -58.79 16.27 7.92
N ALA A 839 -57.46 16.33 7.72
CA ALA A 839 -56.59 17.29 8.40
C ALA A 839 -56.81 18.74 7.89
N SER A 840 -57.26 18.91 6.64
CA SER A 840 -57.59 20.22 6.07
C SER A 840 -58.72 20.97 6.81
N LYS A 841 -59.53 20.24 7.59
CA LYS A 841 -60.68 20.75 8.35
C LYS A 841 -60.32 21.90 9.29
N GLU A 842 -59.20 21.83 9.99
CA GLU A 842 -58.83 22.86 10.98
C GLU A 842 -58.36 24.15 10.30
N LEU A 843 -57.52 24.03 9.27
CA LEU A 843 -57.04 25.16 8.47
C LEU A 843 -58.18 25.89 7.72
N LEU A 844 -59.16 25.14 7.21
CA LEU A 844 -60.30 25.71 6.48
C LEU A 844 -61.37 26.31 7.39
N VAL A 845 -61.54 25.80 8.62
CA VAL A 845 -62.41 26.44 9.64
C VAL A 845 -61.73 27.67 10.25
N ALA A 846 -60.42 27.64 10.47
CA ALA A 846 -59.66 28.79 10.97
C ALA A 846 -59.64 29.98 10.00
N SER A 847 -59.64 29.72 8.68
CA SER A 847 -59.65 30.77 7.64
C SER A 847 -61.05 31.29 7.29
N SER A 848 -62.10 30.47 7.43
CA SER A 848 -63.49 30.89 7.16
C SER A 848 -64.18 31.56 8.37
N SER A 849 -63.68 31.35 9.59
CA SER A 849 -64.19 32.02 10.80
C SER A 849 -63.49 33.37 11.03
N GLY A 850 -64.16 34.47 10.66
CA GLY A 850 -63.67 35.86 10.80
C GLY A 850 -63.42 36.35 12.24
N THR A 851 -63.53 35.47 13.23
CA THR A 851 -63.25 35.69 14.66
C THR A 851 -61.78 35.99 14.93
N PHE A 852 -60.83 35.35 14.24
CA PHE A 852 -59.39 35.46 14.56
C PHE A 852 -58.88 36.91 14.50
N HIS A 853 -59.25 37.65 13.46
CA HIS A 853 -58.84 39.05 13.26
C HIS A 853 -59.56 40.03 14.22
N CYS A 854 -60.81 39.74 14.58
CA CYS A 854 -61.57 40.56 15.53
C CYS A 854 -61.09 40.37 16.97
N GLN A 855 -60.78 39.13 17.36
CA GLN A 855 -60.40 38.79 18.73
C GLN A 855 -59.00 39.32 19.07
N ALA A 856 -58.01 39.16 18.17
CA ALA A 856 -56.68 39.74 18.34
C ALA A 856 -56.70 41.28 18.52
N LEU A 857 -57.60 41.98 17.81
CA LEU A 857 -57.78 43.43 17.95
C LEU A 857 -58.50 43.84 19.25
N LEU A 858 -59.41 43.00 19.76
CA LEU A 858 -60.07 43.22 21.05
C LEU A 858 -59.14 42.93 22.24
N GLU A 859 -58.27 41.92 22.12
CA GLU A 859 -57.27 41.58 23.14
C GLU A 859 -56.15 42.62 23.23
N ARG A 860 -55.65 43.15 22.09
CA ARG A 860 -54.77 44.34 22.07
C ARG A 860 -55.42 45.57 22.73
N ARG A 861 -56.75 45.64 22.84
CA ARG A 861 -57.48 46.74 23.49
C ARG A 861 -57.72 46.55 24.99
N ARG A 862 -57.35 45.40 25.59
CA ARG A 862 -57.65 45.04 26.99
C ARG A 862 -56.44 44.98 27.94
N ARG A 863 -55.22 45.31 27.50
CA ARG A 863 -53.99 45.22 28.32
C ARG A 863 -53.28 46.56 28.57
N SER A 864 -53.91 47.48 29.30
CA SER A 864 -53.23 48.66 29.87
C SER A 864 -53.95 49.33 31.05
N ASN A 865 -54.24 48.58 32.12
CA ASN A 865 -54.47 49.19 33.44
C ASN A 865 -54.23 48.22 34.62
N LYS A 866 -52.98 47.82 34.85
CA LYS A 866 -52.57 47.09 36.07
C LYS A 866 -52.01 48.06 37.11
N LYS A 867 -52.88 48.86 37.73
CA LYS A 867 -52.58 49.47 39.03
C LYS A 867 -52.81 48.45 40.15
N ARG A 868 -52.10 48.62 41.26
CA ARG A 868 -52.06 47.65 42.37
C ARG A 868 -53.43 47.57 43.07
N MET A 869 -53.83 46.36 43.43
CA MET A 869 -54.62 46.17 44.65
C MET A 869 -53.62 45.96 45.78
N ASP A 870 -53.75 46.79 46.81
CA ASP A 870 -53.37 46.48 48.18
C ASP A 870 -54.66 46.65 49.02
N GLN A 871 -54.73 46.05 50.20
CA GLN A 871 -55.99 45.77 50.91
C GLN A 871 -56.48 46.94 51.76
N HIS A 872 -57.79 47.25 51.74
CA HIS A 872 -58.66 47.29 52.94
C HIS A 872 -60.15 47.57 52.63
N ASP A 873 -61.00 46.93 53.42
CA ASP A 873 -62.32 47.30 53.98
C ASP A 873 -63.42 47.95 53.11
N ASP A 874 -64.39 47.11 52.75
CA ASP A 874 -65.78 47.07 53.25
C ASP A 874 -66.57 48.35 53.70
N THR A 875 -67.89 48.22 53.52
CA THR A 875 -69.04 49.03 54.02
C THR A 875 -69.49 50.30 53.28
N LEU A 876 -70.82 50.53 53.38
CA LEU A 876 -71.59 51.75 53.10
C LEU A 876 -71.65 52.27 51.65
N ALA A 877 -72.66 51.84 50.89
CA ALA A 877 -73.96 52.55 50.82
C ALA A 877 -74.76 52.19 49.55
N GLU A 878 -75.99 51.70 49.73
CA GLU A 878 -77.01 51.75 48.68
C GLU A 878 -77.51 53.19 48.52
N TYR A 879 -77.77 53.66 47.29
CA TYR A 879 -78.96 54.48 47.01
C TYR A 879 -79.29 54.47 45.51
N ASP A 880 -80.58 54.32 45.21
CA ASP A 880 -81.12 54.21 43.85
C ASP A 880 -81.36 55.56 43.17
N SER A 881 -81.71 55.51 41.87
CA SER A 881 -82.50 56.50 41.10
C SER A 881 -81.77 57.45 40.12
N SER A 882 -81.80 57.04 38.84
CA SER A 882 -82.29 57.80 37.66
C SER A 882 -81.86 59.26 37.35
N LEU A 883 -81.45 59.42 36.07
CA LEU A 883 -81.75 60.53 35.14
C LEU A 883 -81.08 61.91 35.30
N SER A 884 -80.37 62.28 34.22
CA SER A 884 -80.24 63.61 33.59
C SER A 884 -79.94 64.85 34.46
N PHE A 885 -78.69 65.34 34.40
CA PHE A 885 -78.37 66.75 34.11
C PHE A 885 -76.85 66.90 33.81
N GLU A 886 -76.46 67.23 32.58
CA GLU A 886 -75.13 67.79 32.25
C GLU A 886 -75.35 69.05 31.41
N GLU A 887 -75.50 70.19 32.08
CA GLU A 887 -75.56 71.51 31.46
C GLU A 887 -74.36 72.34 31.93
N ASN A 888 -73.82 73.21 31.07
CA ASN A 888 -72.69 74.11 31.34
C ASN A 888 -71.29 73.47 31.49
N VAL A 889 -70.79 72.80 30.44
CA VAL A 889 -69.34 72.62 30.23
C VAL A 889 -68.78 73.78 29.38
N PRO A 890 -67.89 74.66 29.91
CA PRO A 890 -67.40 75.81 29.16
C PRO A 890 -66.64 75.45 27.88
N THR A 891 -66.74 76.29 26.84
CA THR A 891 -66.14 76.06 25.52
C THR A 891 -64.62 75.82 25.58
N VAL A 892 -63.92 76.45 26.52
CA VAL A 892 -62.48 76.25 26.77
C VAL A 892 -62.17 74.83 27.26
N ALA A 893 -63.06 74.21 28.04
CA ALA A 893 -62.91 72.82 28.48
C ALA A 893 -63.12 71.84 27.32
N LEU A 894 -64.08 72.10 26.42
CA LEU A 894 -64.26 71.35 25.17
C LEU A 894 -63.02 71.45 24.26
N ILE A 895 -62.44 72.64 24.13
CA ILE A 895 -61.19 72.85 23.37
C ILE A 895 -60.03 72.09 24.03
N ARG A 896 -59.83 72.20 25.36
CA ARG A 896 -58.81 71.41 26.09
C ARG A 896 -59.00 69.90 25.90
N LYS A 897 -60.23 69.38 26.04
CA LYS A 897 -60.57 67.95 25.84
C LYS A 897 -60.23 67.49 24.42
N ARG A 898 -60.39 68.36 23.41
CA ARG A 898 -60.06 68.07 22.00
C ARG A 898 -58.56 68.19 21.69
N ILE A 899 -57.83 69.12 22.32
CA ILE A 899 -56.37 69.22 22.22
C ILE A 899 -55.71 68.00 22.90
N LEU A 900 -56.16 67.60 24.08
CA LEU A 900 -55.67 66.40 24.77
C LEU A 900 -55.94 65.12 23.97
N ALA A 901 -57.11 65.01 23.32
CA ALA A 901 -57.41 63.90 22.41
C ALA A 901 -56.53 63.89 21.15
N LEU A 902 -56.09 65.06 20.65
CA LEU A 902 -55.11 65.15 19.56
C LEU A 902 -53.69 64.79 20.03
N GLY A 903 -53.27 65.29 21.20
CA GLY A 903 -51.98 64.93 21.79
C GLY A 903 -51.83 63.42 21.99
N LYS A 904 -52.82 62.79 22.62
CA LYS A 904 -52.84 61.33 22.78
C LYS A 904 -52.82 60.58 21.44
N ARG A 905 -53.47 61.09 20.40
CA ARG A 905 -53.43 60.50 19.07
C ARG A 905 -52.08 60.65 18.37
N VAL A 906 -51.29 61.68 18.70
CA VAL A 906 -49.89 61.82 18.26
C VAL A 906 -48.99 60.86 19.04
N GLU A 907 -49.21 60.68 20.34
CA GLU A 907 -48.53 59.66 21.16
C GLU A 907 -48.79 58.24 20.62
N ASP A 908 -50.05 57.90 20.33
CA ASP A 908 -50.44 56.62 19.71
C ASP A 908 -49.72 56.40 18.35
N LEU A 909 -49.56 57.45 17.54
CA LEU A 909 -48.86 57.38 16.25
C LEU A 909 -47.33 57.26 16.40
N HIS A 910 -46.72 57.94 17.37
CA HIS A 910 -45.31 57.75 17.70
C HIS A 910 -45.04 56.34 18.24
N TYR A 911 -45.95 55.79 19.05
CA TYR A 911 -45.87 54.40 19.52
C TYR A 911 -45.96 53.41 18.34
N GLN A 912 -46.92 53.60 17.42
CA GLN A 912 -47.03 52.79 16.21
C GLN A 912 -45.78 52.87 15.32
N ARG A 913 -45.23 54.07 15.10
CA ARG A 913 -43.97 54.27 14.36
C ARG A 913 -42.82 53.48 15.00
N ASN A 914 -42.69 53.54 16.32
CA ASN A 914 -41.61 52.85 17.04
C ASN A 914 -41.80 51.33 17.08
N SER A 915 -43.04 50.82 17.11
CA SER A 915 -43.33 49.38 16.95
C SER A 915 -42.90 48.90 15.57
N LEU A 916 -43.36 49.57 14.51
CA LEU A 916 -43.00 49.24 13.12
C LEU A 916 -41.49 49.38 12.86
N GLN A 917 -40.82 50.36 13.46
CA GLN A 917 -39.37 50.51 13.35
C GLN A 917 -38.64 49.35 14.05
N LYS A 918 -39.12 48.86 15.21
CA LYS A 918 -38.56 47.65 15.84
C LYS A 918 -38.82 46.40 15.00
N GLU A 919 -40.03 46.24 14.48
CA GLU A 919 -40.41 45.12 13.61
C GLU A 919 -39.54 45.11 12.33
N ASN A 920 -39.18 46.26 11.77
CA ASN A 920 -38.23 46.35 10.66
C ASN A 920 -36.80 45.95 11.02
N TYR A 921 -36.27 46.36 12.19
CA TYR A 921 -34.94 45.92 12.64
C TYR A 921 -34.88 44.42 12.93
N GLU A 922 -35.97 43.84 13.44
CA GLU A 922 -36.11 42.40 13.66
C GLU A 922 -36.08 41.63 12.32
N LEU A 923 -36.80 42.09 11.30
CA LEU A 923 -36.76 41.52 9.95
C LEU A 923 -35.39 41.69 9.28
N GLN A 924 -34.73 42.84 9.46
CA GLN A 924 -33.38 43.09 8.97
C GLN A 924 -32.39 42.08 9.57
N PHE A 925 -32.44 41.88 10.89
CA PHE A 925 -31.59 40.92 11.61
C PHE A 925 -31.84 39.47 11.16
N GLN A 926 -33.09 39.08 10.91
CA GLN A 926 -33.43 37.76 10.38
C GLN A 926 -32.92 37.54 8.95
N LEU A 927 -32.96 38.57 8.09
CA LEU A 927 -32.37 38.53 6.75
C LEU A 927 -30.84 38.43 6.81
N ASP A 928 -30.19 39.20 7.68
CA ASP A 928 -28.73 39.13 7.86
C ASP A 928 -28.29 37.76 8.41
N GLN A 929 -29.10 37.15 9.31
CA GLN A 929 -28.87 35.79 9.81
C GLN A 929 -29.02 34.74 8.70
N GLN A 930 -30.07 34.84 7.86
CA GLN A 930 -30.24 33.95 6.70
C GLN A 930 -29.09 34.11 5.70
N ALA A 931 -28.70 35.34 5.38
CA ALA A 931 -27.59 35.63 4.46
C ALA A 931 -26.23 35.11 4.95
N ASN A 932 -26.03 34.97 6.26
CA ASN A 932 -24.84 34.31 6.80
C ASN A 932 -24.96 32.78 6.74
N SER A 933 -26.13 32.21 7.09
CA SER A 933 -26.35 30.75 6.97
C SER A 933 -26.21 30.21 5.55
N LEU A 934 -26.48 31.04 4.53
CA LEU A 934 -26.24 30.70 3.12
C LEU A 934 -24.73 30.67 2.78
N LYS A 935 -23.93 31.59 3.31
CA LYS A 935 -22.46 31.57 3.13
C LYS A 935 -21.82 30.38 3.85
N ASP A 936 -22.31 30.03 5.04
CA ASP A 936 -21.87 28.84 5.76
C ASP A 936 -22.20 27.56 4.95
N MET A 937 -23.35 27.55 4.25
CA MET A 937 -23.72 26.48 3.33
C MET A 937 -22.84 26.44 2.06
N GLU A 938 -22.51 27.59 1.46
CA GLU A 938 -21.55 27.68 0.34
C GLU A 938 -20.18 27.11 0.74
N VAL A 939 -19.65 27.48 1.93
CA VAL A 939 -18.38 26.96 2.46
C VAL A 939 -18.44 25.45 2.76
N LEU A 940 -19.60 24.90 3.10
CA LEU A 940 -19.78 23.45 3.28
C LEU A 940 -19.89 22.70 1.94
N LEU A 941 -20.47 23.31 0.92
CA LEU A 941 -20.51 22.76 -0.44
C LEU A 941 -19.12 22.72 -1.07
N GLU A 942 -18.32 23.78 -0.92
CA GLU A 942 -16.92 23.81 -1.39
C GLU A 942 -16.11 22.68 -0.75
N LYS A 943 -16.19 22.51 0.59
CA LYS A 943 -15.51 21.41 1.30
C LYS A 943 -16.01 20.02 0.91
N THR A 944 -17.28 19.89 0.58
CA THR A 944 -17.85 18.61 0.12
C THR A 944 -17.32 18.25 -1.27
N ARG A 945 -17.10 19.26 -2.12
CA ARG A 945 -16.43 19.11 -3.40
C ARG A 945 -14.96 18.73 -3.22
N ASP A 946 -14.21 19.43 -2.38
CA ASP A 946 -12.81 19.11 -2.08
C ASP A 946 -12.66 17.64 -1.64
N LEU A 947 -13.49 17.20 -0.69
CA LEU A 947 -13.52 15.80 -0.21
C LEU A 947 -13.95 14.79 -1.28
N GLN A 948 -14.77 15.21 -2.25
CA GLN A 948 -15.18 14.35 -3.36
C GLN A 948 -14.06 14.19 -4.40
N ASP A 949 -13.32 15.27 -4.69
CA ASP A 949 -12.14 15.23 -5.56
C ASP A 949 -10.98 14.45 -4.90
N ASP A 950 -10.76 14.60 -3.58
CA ASP A 950 -9.84 13.76 -2.78
C ASP A 950 -10.22 12.27 -2.83
N MET A 951 -11.51 11.93 -2.69
CA MET A 951 -11.97 10.54 -2.84
C MET A 951 -11.73 9.98 -4.24
N VAL A 952 -11.82 10.81 -5.29
CA VAL A 952 -11.50 10.38 -6.67
C VAL A 952 -9.99 10.18 -6.82
N ALA A 953 -9.16 11.06 -6.25
CA ALA A 953 -7.71 10.91 -6.24
C ALA A 953 -7.29 9.60 -5.56
N LEU A 954 -7.76 9.35 -4.32
CA LEU A 954 -7.45 8.14 -3.54
C LEU A 954 -7.90 6.84 -4.24
N ARG A 955 -9.06 6.85 -4.91
CA ARG A 955 -9.49 5.72 -5.76
C ARG A 955 -8.54 5.49 -6.92
N SER A 956 -8.16 6.55 -7.63
CA SER A 956 -7.23 6.45 -8.76
C SER A 956 -5.82 6.00 -8.35
N GLU A 957 -5.40 6.29 -7.12
CA GLU A 957 -4.15 5.79 -6.53
C GLU A 957 -4.29 4.30 -6.16
N THR A 958 -5.38 3.92 -5.50
CA THR A 958 -5.70 2.52 -5.16
C THR A 958 -5.77 1.63 -6.41
N ASP A 959 -6.41 2.08 -7.48
CA ASP A 959 -6.49 1.37 -8.77
C ASP A 959 -5.10 1.21 -9.41
N GLN A 960 -4.24 2.22 -9.30
CA GLN A 960 -2.85 2.12 -9.77
C GLN A 960 -2.01 1.17 -8.91
N GLU A 961 -2.19 1.16 -7.59
CA GLU A 961 -1.50 0.20 -6.72
C GLU A 961 -1.95 -1.23 -6.97
N LEU A 962 -3.25 -1.45 -7.19
CA LEU A 962 -3.80 -2.75 -7.59
C LEU A 962 -3.22 -3.23 -8.93
N GLN A 963 -3.10 -2.35 -9.93
CA GLN A 963 -2.45 -2.68 -11.20
C GLN A 963 -0.95 -2.99 -11.03
N ARG A 964 -0.22 -2.22 -10.19
CA ARG A 964 1.19 -2.49 -9.86
C ARG A 964 1.34 -3.84 -9.13
N ALA A 965 0.41 -4.19 -8.24
CA ALA A 965 0.41 -5.47 -7.54
C ALA A 965 0.14 -6.64 -8.51
N GLN A 966 -0.84 -6.52 -9.41
CA GLN A 966 -1.13 -7.51 -10.45
C GLN A 966 0.06 -7.71 -11.41
N GLN A 967 0.72 -6.63 -11.83
CA GLN A 967 1.93 -6.70 -12.67
C GLN A 967 3.10 -7.38 -11.94
N ARG A 968 3.32 -7.06 -10.66
CA ARG A 968 4.33 -7.73 -9.82
C ARG A 968 4.01 -9.22 -9.61
N GLN A 969 2.73 -9.58 -9.49
CA GLN A 969 2.33 -10.98 -9.37
C GLN A 969 2.60 -11.73 -10.67
N ALA A 970 2.13 -11.22 -11.81
CA ALA A 970 2.38 -11.83 -13.11
C ALA A 970 3.88 -11.99 -13.45
N ALA A 971 4.71 -11.01 -13.07
CA ALA A 971 6.16 -11.11 -13.22
C ALA A 971 6.78 -12.20 -12.33
N LYS A 972 6.32 -12.35 -11.08
CA LYS A 972 6.73 -13.45 -10.19
C LYS A 972 6.25 -14.81 -10.70
N ASP A 973 5.04 -14.89 -11.24
CA ASP A 973 4.50 -16.14 -11.79
C ASP A 973 5.33 -16.60 -12.99
N GLN A 974 5.79 -15.67 -13.83
CA GLN A 974 6.76 -15.93 -14.92
C GLN A 974 8.15 -16.31 -14.38
N GLU A 975 8.66 -15.62 -13.36
CA GLU A 975 9.95 -15.95 -12.72
C GLU A 975 9.92 -17.36 -12.11
N MET A 976 8.81 -17.75 -11.48
CA MET A 976 8.58 -19.10 -10.96
C MET A 976 8.51 -20.14 -12.08
N GLN A 977 7.80 -19.87 -13.17
CA GLN A 977 7.78 -20.77 -14.34
C GLN A 977 9.18 -20.96 -14.95
N SER A 978 9.97 -19.90 -15.10
CA SER A 978 11.34 -20.01 -15.62
C SER A 978 12.24 -20.85 -14.70
N LYS A 979 12.06 -20.75 -13.37
CA LYS A 979 12.78 -21.59 -12.40
C LYS A 979 12.30 -23.04 -12.38
N GLU A 980 11.02 -23.29 -12.65
CA GLU A 980 10.48 -24.64 -12.81
C GLU A 980 11.05 -25.30 -14.09
N ASP A 981 11.10 -24.57 -15.21
CA ASP A 981 11.77 -25.02 -16.44
C ASP A 981 13.28 -25.27 -16.24
N GLU A 982 13.98 -24.40 -15.48
CA GLU A 982 15.39 -24.62 -15.11
C GLU A 982 15.58 -25.88 -14.25
N LEU A 983 14.68 -26.13 -13.29
CA LEU A 983 14.71 -27.33 -12.45
C LEU A 983 14.40 -28.60 -13.26
N ILE A 984 13.50 -28.55 -14.24
CA ILE A 984 13.24 -29.66 -15.19
C ILE A 984 14.47 -29.91 -16.07
N GLN A 985 15.16 -28.86 -16.53
CA GLN A 985 16.42 -28.97 -17.25
C GLN A 985 17.58 -29.47 -16.36
N ALA A 986 17.57 -29.19 -15.06
CA ALA A 986 18.54 -29.73 -14.11
C ALA A 986 18.28 -31.23 -13.84
N ALA A 987 17.02 -31.61 -13.61
CA ALA A 987 16.61 -33.00 -13.40
C ALA A 987 16.96 -33.89 -14.61
N THR A 988 16.63 -33.46 -15.83
CA THR A 988 16.96 -34.22 -17.05
C THR A 988 18.48 -34.34 -17.29
N LYS A 989 19.30 -33.36 -16.87
CA LYS A 989 20.77 -33.49 -16.86
C LYS A 989 21.26 -34.47 -15.80
N ILE A 990 20.64 -34.49 -14.62
CA ILE A 990 20.96 -35.44 -13.54
C ILE A 990 20.63 -36.88 -13.99
N ASP A 991 19.47 -37.12 -14.58
CA ASP A 991 19.08 -38.42 -15.12
C ASP A 991 20.06 -38.89 -16.22
N ALA A 992 20.44 -38.00 -17.14
CA ALA A 992 21.45 -38.31 -18.16
C ALA A 992 22.78 -38.73 -17.52
N LEU A 993 23.31 -37.96 -16.57
CA LEU A 993 24.53 -38.28 -15.84
C LEU A 993 24.42 -39.59 -15.04
N GLN A 994 23.26 -39.91 -14.45
CA GLN A 994 23.03 -41.20 -13.81
C GLN A 994 23.11 -42.37 -14.81
N THR A 995 22.57 -42.22 -16.03
CA THR A 995 22.72 -43.26 -17.06
C THR A 995 24.16 -43.41 -17.54
N GLU A 996 24.94 -42.33 -17.59
CA GLU A 996 26.39 -42.39 -17.90
C GLU A 996 27.18 -43.07 -16.78
N ILE A 997 26.88 -42.76 -15.51
CA ILE A 997 27.47 -43.42 -14.33
C ILE A 997 27.16 -44.93 -14.37
N SER A 998 25.89 -45.31 -14.52
CA SER A 998 25.51 -46.73 -14.65
C SER A 998 26.10 -47.44 -15.87
N HIS A 999 26.48 -46.71 -16.92
CA HIS A 999 27.24 -47.29 -18.04
C HIS A 999 28.74 -47.41 -17.72
N ALA A 1000 29.32 -46.47 -16.97
CA ALA A 1000 30.70 -46.51 -16.49
C ALA A 1000 30.91 -47.63 -15.46
N GLU A 1001 30.01 -47.79 -14.49
CA GLU A 1001 29.98 -48.90 -13.52
C GLU A 1001 29.96 -50.25 -14.25
N LYS A 1002 29.04 -50.44 -15.20
CA LYS A 1002 28.99 -51.64 -16.06
C LYS A 1002 30.22 -51.84 -16.94
N ARG A 1003 31.10 -50.84 -17.12
CA ARG A 1003 32.41 -51.00 -17.78
C ARG A 1003 33.50 -51.39 -16.77
N ILE A 1004 33.44 -50.88 -15.55
CA ILE A 1004 34.32 -51.27 -14.45
C ILE A 1004 34.08 -52.75 -14.09
N GLU A 1005 32.83 -53.19 -13.91
CA GLU A 1005 32.48 -54.61 -13.66
C GLU A 1005 33.04 -55.56 -14.75
N ARG A 1006 32.99 -55.14 -16.02
CA ARG A 1006 33.59 -55.89 -17.15
C ARG A 1006 35.12 -55.94 -17.03
N ALA A 1007 35.77 -54.81 -16.80
CA ALA A 1007 37.23 -54.76 -16.60
C ALA A 1007 37.69 -55.56 -15.36
N GLU A 1008 36.88 -55.62 -14.30
CA GLU A 1008 37.17 -56.42 -13.10
C GLU A 1008 36.96 -57.92 -13.31
N THR A 1009 35.95 -58.33 -14.07
CA THR A 1009 35.77 -59.73 -14.46
C THR A 1009 36.85 -60.22 -15.43
N GLU A 1010 37.28 -59.37 -16.37
CA GLU A 1010 38.44 -59.59 -17.26
C GLU A 1010 39.76 -59.69 -16.48
N LYS A 1011 40.02 -58.76 -15.55
CA LYS A 1011 41.14 -58.84 -14.59
C LYS A 1011 41.09 -60.13 -13.77
N GLY A 1012 39.88 -60.56 -13.38
CA GLY A 1012 39.64 -61.81 -12.67
C GLY A 1012 39.94 -63.07 -13.50
N SER A 1013 39.68 -63.07 -14.81
CA SER A 1013 40.10 -64.17 -15.70
C SER A 1013 41.61 -64.15 -15.95
N LEU A 1014 42.19 -62.99 -16.25
CA LEU A 1014 43.63 -62.85 -16.47
C LEU A 1014 44.45 -63.25 -15.23
N GLN A 1015 43.95 -62.97 -14.02
CA GLN A 1015 44.57 -63.45 -12.77
C GLN A 1015 44.52 -64.98 -12.66
N ARG A 1016 43.39 -65.61 -13.01
CA ARG A 1016 43.25 -67.08 -13.02
C ARG A 1016 44.16 -67.73 -14.05
N GLU A 1017 44.29 -67.15 -15.24
CA GLU A 1017 45.22 -67.60 -16.28
C GLU A 1017 46.68 -67.44 -15.84
N LEU A 1018 47.03 -66.31 -15.22
CA LEU A 1018 48.37 -66.07 -14.66
C LEU A 1018 48.74 -67.10 -13.59
N ASP A 1019 47.81 -67.42 -12.68
CA ASP A 1019 48.06 -68.39 -11.61
C ASP A 1019 48.07 -69.84 -12.12
N GLN A 1020 47.31 -70.16 -13.17
CA GLN A 1020 47.41 -71.43 -13.90
C GLN A 1020 48.73 -71.56 -14.69
N LEU A 1021 49.24 -70.46 -15.26
CA LEU A 1021 50.57 -70.44 -15.88
C LEU A 1021 51.66 -70.64 -14.82
N LYS A 1022 51.57 -70.01 -13.65
CA LYS A 1022 52.49 -70.25 -12.52
C LYS A 1022 52.48 -71.72 -12.09
N SER A 1023 51.31 -72.34 -11.89
CA SER A 1023 51.27 -73.75 -11.49
C SER A 1023 51.86 -74.66 -12.57
N SER A 1024 51.59 -74.41 -13.86
CA SER A 1024 52.22 -75.15 -14.95
C SER A 1024 53.76 -74.97 -15.00
N SER A 1025 54.26 -73.78 -14.68
CA SER A 1025 55.70 -73.51 -14.60
C SER A 1025 56.35 -74.24 -13.43
N ILE A 1026 55.67 -74.32 -12.27
CA ILE A 1026 56.14 -75.08 -11.11
C ILE A 1026 56.14 -76.58 -11.42
N GLU A 1027 55.12 -77.09 -12.12
CA GLU A 1027 55.11 -78.49 -12.57
C GLU A 1027 56.26 -78.81 -13.54
N GLU A 1028 56.56 -77.93 -14.50
CA GLU A 1028 57.69 -78.11 -15.41
C GLU A 1028 59.04 -77.97 -14.70
N GLU A 1029 59.17 -77.10 -13.71
CA GLU A 1029 60.37 -77.03 -12.86
C GLU A 1029 60.54 -78.30 -12.01
N GLU A 1030 59.46 -78.84 -11.45
CA GLU A 1030 59.46 -80.14 -10.78
C GLU A 1030 59.82 -81.29 -11.74
N LYS A 1031 59.30 -81.30 -12.97
CA LYS A 1031 59.65 -82.31 -13.99
C LYS A 1031 61.13 -82.19 -14.38
N ALA A 1032 61.66 -80.97 -14.50
CA ALA A 1032 63.06 -80.70 -14.74
C ALA A 1032 63.95 -81.15 -13.56
N ASP A 1033 63.56 -80.94 -12.31
CA ASP A 1033 64.33 -81.40 -11.14
C ASP A 1033 64.24 -82.92 -10.94
N LYS A 1034 63.08 -83.53 -11.22
CA LYS A 1034 62.93 -84.98 -11.30
C LYS A 1034 63.86 -85.57 -12.37
N SER A 1035 63.97 -84.96 -13.56
CA SER A 1035 64.87 -85.43 -14.61
C SER A 1035 66.36 -85.21 -14.27
N LYS A 1036 66.74 -84.07 -13.68
CA LYS A 1036 68.09 -83.84 -13.10
C LYS A 1036 68.42 -84.90 -12.04
N SER A 1037 67.46 -85.29 -11.20
CA SER A 1037 67.65 -86.35 -10.19
C SER A 1037 67.84 -87.74 -10.83
N ALA A 1038 67.15 -88.04 -11.94
CA ALA A 1038 67.33 -89.29 -12.68
C ALA A 1038 68.71 -89.32 -13.37
N ALA A 1039 69.14 -88.22 -13.98
CA ALA A 1039 70.47 -88.09 -14.58
C ALA A 1039 71.59 -88.28 -13.54
N ARG A 1040 71.45 -87.73 -12.32
CA ARG A 1040 72.39 -87.96 -11.21
C ARG A 1040 72.49 -89.44 -10.81
N ARG A 1041 71.35 -90.15 -10.71
CA ARG A 1041 71.33 -91.60 -10.44
C ARG A 1041 72.02 -92.40 -11.55
N GLN A 1042 71.74 -92.09 -12.82
CA GLN A 1042 72.41 -92.73 -13.96
C GLN A 1042 73.93 -92.46 -13.99
N GLU A 1043 74.36 -91.24 -13.64
CA GLU A 1043 75.78 -90.95 -13.44
C GLU A 1043 76.41 -91.81 -12.34
N GLU A 1044 75.73 -92.00 -11.21
CA GLU A 1044 76.22 -92.81 -10.10
C GLU A 1044 76.28 -94.30 -10.44
N GLU A 1045 75.30 -94.83 -11.17
CA GLU A 1045 75.35 -96.16 -11.76
C GLU A 1045 76.53 -96.30 -12.74
N VAL A 1046 76.75 -95.32 -13.62
CA VAL A 1046 77.90 -95.30 -14.55
C VAL A 1046 79.24 -95.20 -13.80
N ARG A 1047 79.32 -94.45 -12.69
CA ARG A 1047 80.51 -94.40 -11.81
C ARG A 1047 80.73 -95.76 -11.12
N SER A 1048 79.66 -96.41 -10.65
CA SER A 1048 79.68 -97.75 -10.04
C SER A 1048 80.16 -98.82 -11.04
N LEU A 1049 79.59 -98.84 -12.25
CA LEU A 1049 80.00 -99.72 -13.34
C LEU A 1049 81.46 -99.45 -13.78
N LYS A 1050 81.90 -98.18 -13.80
CA LYS A 1050 83.32 -97.83 -14.04
C LYS A 1050 84.23 -98.33 -12.89
N GLN A 1051 83.80 -98.31 -11.63
CA GLN A 1051 84.53 -98.94 -10.52
C GLN A 1051 84.55 -100.47 -10.64
N ALA A 1052 83.42 -101.11 -10.97
CA ALA A 1052 83.32 -102.55 -11.18
C ALA A 1052 84.25 -103.03 -12.31
N ASN A 1053 84.27 -102.32 -13.44
CA ASN A 1053 85.17 -102.58 -14.56
C ASN A 1053 86.65 -102.37 -14.16
N ARG A 1054 86.98 -101.34 -13.35
CA ARG A 1054 88.33 -101.17 -12.76
C ARG A 1054 88.71 -102.33 -11.83
N ARG A 1055 87.79 -102.84 -11.00
CA ARG A 1055 88.00 -104.01 -10.13
C ARG A 1055 88.18 -105.30 -10.97
N PHE A 1056 87.40 -105.48 -12.03
CA PHE A 1056 87.50 -106.63 -12.95
C PHE A 1056 88.82 -106.61 -13.75
N ARG A 1057 89.22 -105.45 -14.28
CA ARG A 1057 90.52 -105.26 -14.96
C ARG A 1057 91.72 -105.49 -14.03
N ARG A 1058 91.61 -105.18 -12.73
CA ARG A 1058 92.62 -105.57 -11.72
C ARG A 1058 92.65 -107.10 -11.53
N LYS A 1059 91.51 -107.75 -11.27
CA LYS A 1059 91.45 -109.23 -11.14
C LYS A 1059 91.96 -109.98 -12.38
N ARG A 1060 91.80 -109.43 -13.59
CA ARG A 1060 92.30 -110.06 -14.84
C ARG A 1060 93.81 -109.92 -15.10
N ARG A 1061 94.55 -109.08 -14.35
CA ARG A 1061 96.02 -109.00 -14.45
C ARG A 1061 96.76 -109.95 -13.50
N CYS A 1062 96.17 -110.32 -12.35
CA CYS A 1062 96.76 -111.26 -11.38
C CYS A 1062 96.47 -112.75 -11.68
N ARG A 1063 96.39 -113.12 -12.96
CA ARG A 1063 96.35 -114.52 -13.47
C ARG A 1063 97.21 -114.69 -14.72
N ARG A 1064 98.26 -113.87 -14.86
CA ARG A 1064 99.27 -113.96 -15.92
C ARG A 1064 100.65 -113.44 -15.48
N TRP A 1065 100.95 -113.76 -14.23
CA TRP A 1065 102.25 -113.94 -13.58
C TRP A 1065 102.02 -115.02 -12.51
#